data_AF-A0AB34D715-F1
#
_entry.id   AF-A0AB34D715-F1
#
_cell.length_a   1.000
_cell.length_b   1.000
_cell.length_c   1.000
_cell.angle_alpha   90.00
_cell.angle_beta   90.00
_cell.angle_gamma   90.00
#
_symmetry.space_group_name_H-M   'P 1'
#
loop_
_entity.id
_entity.type
_entity.pdbx_description
1 polymer ?
#
loop_
_entity_poly.entity_id
_entity_poly.type
_entity_poly.pdbx_seq_one_letter_code
_entity_poly.pdbx_strand_id
1 'polypeptide(L)'
;MFTNPGTIIKHATIPNAITFQSAGYVSISNELYEDSKVIFSFSKPTEKVALIPKYLSDGNYLFTSLDKENKLHIGGIVKDSEKIYGVVDVKDNILNSNILTISSNGSHFTVDLNNKTVFKFESALFVNGQVRVCGEVGEIFYSCEIQEPQSTAWKSNAESGGVEVKTIKIGDHEYIKLLGSTTKKATFSQSISLLAKDHTLSFNAQGNGECLIKSGETILKQIDISQGDLSYISQSFNLLTPQTITLVFQTDEILIVGKHQLEDRVDSTPYIPNSSITDSVVRKGSSLKFPVKSLFDKKAGSIYLKLTTKNRIDRDQTLFRSDTNELSLAVRGTNLSYTVGASSITIPKTLERSTSYEFLCSWNDEGIELTINGENAKALNTGLLLTTPQELIFANEETPIQEEVILEEWALFNNKLPDASNIKTQLPFAVMQSLFDGGISGQNVTWSEIPVAPIDHSPILVQKENGDTLQKVSFFNHETGAYQTWNQEPFKYDGKSDYVEVAYNNLDEKFRDIAIHTEDGEKIGEPYRIDGKRFYFSFHTNRKAVLKNKTLYATYQVNDTYTVDYNIKAVDGYRIDFAKHDGGKRIVYQEGNRYGEPRKLATMIDMNPIQNQNHEGFLYITNTINKTDSFRITATPDRLHADGASFSTLIIEPLDYEGNFLSHSNLEIIASKGFISRHISRDAVEAQKRSGQYLYQYHAPYIQAKRTGEIIEDYIWIIDKDNNIGVCYKMLLSPVSKPDKVQLTQDEKNLLTTKTKIINYLLMYEGVEKYEDEELFAILDFNQDGRVTMDEILVLETNQKDNELIVILNKLKEWEDTNHADATS
;
A
#
# COMPACT_ATOMS: atom_id res chain seq x y z
N MET A 1 17.85 -26.88 12.11
CA MET A 1 19.03 -27.35 11.36
C MET A 1 20.02 -26.22 11.05
N PHE A 2 19.53 -25.02 10.70
CA PHE A 2 20.33 -23.87 10.28
C PHE A 2 21.03 -23.06 11.37
N THR A 3 20.81 -23.37 12.64
CA THR A 3 21.27 -22.56 13.78
C THR A 3 22.54 -23.06 14.44
N ASN A 4 23.03 -24.25 14.04
CA ASN A 4 24.24 -24.84 14.62
C ASN A 4 25.37 -24.88 13.59
N PRO A 5 26.60 -24.48 13.96
CA PRO A 5 27.76 -24.59 13.09
C PRO A 5 28.10 -26.07 12.83
N GLY A 6 28.26 -26.43 11.56
CA GLY A 6 28.67 -27.77 11.12
C GLY A 6 30.19 -27.93 11.11
N THR A 7 30.65 -29.17 11.31
CA THR A 7 32.06 -29.55 11.14
C THR A 7 32.31 -30.08 9.73
N ILE A 8 33.42 -29.68 9.11
CA ILE A 8 33.78 -30.08 7.75
C ILE A 8 35.20 -30.65 7.67
N ILE A 9 35.45 -31.46 6.64
CA ILE A 9 36.78 -31.88 6.21
C ILE A 9 36.99 -31.56 4.73
N LYS A 10 38.25 -31.44 4.30
CA LYS A 10 38.58 -31.36 2.87
C LYS A 10 38.24 -32.69 2.19
N HIS A 11 37.62 -32.63 1.02
CA HIS A 11 37.33 -33.83 0.23
C HIS A 11 38.63 -34.50 -0.24
N ALA A 12 38.72 -35.83 -0.14
CA ALA A 12 39.97 -36.56 -0.36
C ALA A 12 40.51 -36.47 -1.80
N THR A 13 39.62 -36.30 -2.79
CA THR A 13 39.97 -36.38 -4.23
C THR A 13 39.56 -35.17 -5.06
N ILE A 14 38.82 -34.20 -4.49
CA ILE A 14 38.31 -33.03 -5.23
C ILE A 14 38.95 -31.77 -4.62
N PRO A 15 39.80 -31.04 -5.37
CA PRO A 15 40.47 -29.85 -4.86
C PRO A 15 39.47 -28.80 -4.37
N ASN A 16 39.74 -28.21 -3.20
CA ASN A 16 38.94 -27.16 -2.54
C ASN A 16 37.50 -27.52 -2.11
N ALA A 17 37.02 -28.72 -2.44
CA ALA A 17 35.72 -29.19 -1.99
C ALA A 17 35.74 -29.58 -0.51
N ILE A 18 34.59 -29.42 0.13
CA ILE A 18 34.37 -29.76 1.53
C ILE A 18 33.31 -30.87 1.65
N THR A 19 33.46 -31.68 2.69
CA THR A 19 32.47 -32.71 3.08
C THR A 19 32.03 -32.45 4.51
N PHE A 20 30.71 -32.39 4.72
CA PHE A 20 30.11 -32.21 6.03
C PHE A 20 30.26 -33.47 6.89
N GLN A 21 30.85 -33.33 8.08
CA GLN A 21 30.98 -34.39 9.10
C GLN A 21 29.86 -34.33 10.14
N SER A 22 29.20 -33.19 10.29
CA SER A 22 27.98 -32.99 11.09
C SER A 22 27.02 -32.07 10.34
N ALA A 23 25.72 -32.24 10.58
CA ALA A 23 24.70 -31.37 10.03
C ALA A 23 24.83 -29.96 10.61
N GLY A 24 24.83 -28.94 9.76
CA GLY A 24 24.92 -27.54 10.19
C GLY A 24 25.41 -26.61 9.09
N TYR A 25 25.59 -25.34 9.43
CA TYR A 25 26.07 -24.33 8.49
C TYR A 25 27.58 -24.11 8.59
N VAL A 26 28.18 -23.65 7.49
CA VAL A 26 29.55 -23.12 7.42
C VAL A 26 29.51 -21.75 6.79
N SER A 27 30.24 -20.79 7.40
CA SER A 27 30.39 -19.45 6.84
C SER A 27 31.36 -19.47 5.67
N ILE A 28 30.91 -19.00 4.51
CA ILE A 28 31.75 -18.81 3.32
C ILE A 28 32.40 -17.42 3.37
N SER A 29 31.62 -16.40 3.75
CA SER A 29 32.10 -15.05 3.98
C SER A 29 31.39 -14.44 5.19
N ASN A 30 32.13 -13.66 5.97
CA ASN A 30 31.60 -12.91 7.10
C ASN A 30 31.24 -11.45 6.74
N GLU A 31 31.46 -11.04 5.49
CA GLU A 31 31.08 -9.72 4.97
C GLU A 31 29.58 -9.67 4.63
N LEU A 32 28.97 -8.49 4.73
CA LEU A 32 27.57 -8.26 4.39
C LEU A 32 27.46 -7.74 2.96
N TYR A 33 26.84 -8.51 2.08
CA TYR A 33 26.66 -8.16 0.68
C TYR A 33 25.26 -7.61 0.43
N GLU A 34 25.12 -6.45 -0.23
CA GLU A 34 23.83 -5.84 -0.62
C GLU A 34 23.41 -6.32 -2.02
N ASP A 35 23.98 -5.72 -3.05
CA ASP A 35 23.88 -6.24 -4.41
C ASP A 35 24.92 -7.34 -4.58
N SER A 36 24.51 -8.51 -5.08
CA SER A 36 25.42 -9.65 -5.20
C SER A 36 24.92 -10.68 -6.20
N LYS A 37 25.84 -11.29 -6.93
CA LYS A 37 25.62 -12.50 -7.70
C LYS A 37 26.43 -13.62 -7.04
N VAL A 38 25.76 -14.43 -6.24
CA VAL A 38 26.36 -15.55 -5.51
C VAL A 38 26.21 -16.82 -6.33
N ILE A 39 27.32 -17.45 -6.68
CA ILE A 39 27.40 -18.65 -7.52
C ILE A 39 27.85 -19.81 -6.63
N PHE A 40 26.96 -20.75 -6.39
CA PHE A 40 27.23 -21.97 -5.65
C PHE A 40 27.45 -23.14 -6.61
N SER A 41 28.54 -23.87 -6.42
CA SER A 41 28.85 -25.13 -7.11
C SER A 41 28.79 -26.28 -6.13
N PHE A 42 27.94 -27.27 -6.43
CA PHE A 42 27.63 -28.36 -5.50
C PHE A 42 27.26 -29.64 -6.22
N SER A 43 27.45 -30.77 -5.54
CA SER A 43 27.05 -32.08 -6.06
C SER A 43 25.53 -32.24 -5.98
N LYS A 44 24.98 -33.19 -6.75
CA LYS A 44 23.58 -33.59 -6.56
C LYS A 44 23.39 -34.09 -5.12
N PRO A 45 22.48 -33.49 -4.33
CA PRO A 45 22.34 -33.83 -2.92
C PRO A 45 21.80 -35.25 -2.74
N THR A 46 22.27 -35.92 -1.70
CA THR A 46 21.76 -37.23 -1.29
C THR A 46 20.49 -37.11 -0.44
N GLU A 47 20.40 -36.05 0.38
CA GLU A 47 19.21 -35.72 1.16
C GLU A 47 18.77 -34.27 0.89
N LYS A 48 19.57 -33.29 1.33
CA LYS A 48 19.28 -31.86 1.17
C LYS A 48 20.55 -31.02 1.32
N VAL A 49 20.70 -30.02 0.46
CA VAL A 49 21.69 -28.95 0.61
C VAL A 49 20.96 -27.62 0.57
N ALA A 50 21.28 -26.74 1.49
CA ALA A 50 20.73 -25.40 1.55
C ALA A 50 21.84 -24.35 1.40
N LEU A 51 21.64 -23.47 0.42
CA LEU A 51 22.56 -22.44 -0.02
C LEU A 51 22.00 -21.12 0.48
N ILE A 52 22.78 -20.38 1.28
CA ILE A 52 22.29 -19.23 2.02
C ILE A 52 22.98 -17.98 1.45
N PRO A 53 22.40 -17.31 0.43
CA PRO A 53 22.99 -16.14 -0.18
C PRO A 53 22.94 -14.89 0.70
N LYS A 54 22.02 -14.81 1.68
CA LYS A 54 21.90 -13.68 2.61
C LYS A 54 21.63 -14.17 4.03
N TYR A 55 22.61 -14.08 4.92
CA TYR A 55 22.48 -14.41 6.34
C TYR A 55 22.73 -13.18 7.22
N LEU A 56 21.77 -12.83 8.08
CA LEU A 56 21.90 -11.71 9.03
C LEU A 56 22.10 -12.18 10.46
N SER A 57 21.25 -13.09 10.91
CA SER A 57 21.26 -13.64 12.26
C SER A 57 20.55 -15.00 12.29
N ASP A 58 20.71 -15.72 13.39
CA ASP A 58 19.85 -16.85 13.68
C ASP A 58 18.39 -16.35 13.69
N GLY A 59 17.56 -16.92 12.82
CA GLY A 59 16.18 -16.47 12.61
C GLY A 59 15.99 -15.40 11.54
N ASN A 60 17.04 -14.90 10.86
CA ASN A 60 16.92 -13.96 9.73
C ASN A 60 17.91 -14.29 8.60
N TYR A 61 17.47 -15.07 7.60
CA TYR A 61 18.28 -15.38 6.42
C TYR A 61 17.45 -15.85 5.22
N LEU A 62 17.92 -15.56 4.01
CA LEU A 62 17.41 -16.09 2.75
C LEU A 62 18.13 -17.41 2.42
N PHE A 63 17.38 -18.43 2.01
CA PHE A 63 17.95 -19.71 1.58
C PHE A 63 17.34 -20.17 0.26
N THR A 64 18.14 -20.93 -0.48
CA THR A 64 17.69 -21.78 -1.57
C THR A 64 18.16 -23.19 -1.28
N SER A 65 17.23 -24.14 -1.16
CA SER A 65 17.57 -25.53 -0.86
C SER A 65 17.11 -26.49 -1.94
N LEU A 66 18.00 -27.37 -2.38
CA LEU A 66 17.68 -28.48 -3.27
C LEU A 66 17.58 -29.76 -2.44
N ASP A 67 16.47 -30.48 -2.59
CA ASP A 67 16.25 -31.77 -1.96
C ASP A 67 16.52 -32.96 -2.92
N LYS A 68 16.52 -34.16 -2.36
CA LYS A 68 16.66 -35.43 -3.09
C LYS A 68 15.56 -35.70 -4.13
N GLU A 69 14.41 -35.03 -4.02
CA GLU A 69 13.32 -35.13 -5.01
C GLU A 69 13.55 -34.23 -6.24
N ASN A 70 14.65 -33.46 -6.23
CA ASN A 70 15.00 -32.45 -7.23
C ASN A 70 14.01 -31.27 -7.24
N LYS A 71 13.50 -30.89 -6.06
CA LYS A 71 12.75 -29.64 -5.87
C LYS A 71 13.66 -28.58 -5.28
N LEU A 72 13.67 -27.42 -5.93
CA LEU A 72 14.38 -26.23 -5.48
C LEU A 72 13.41 -25.36 -4.68
N HIS A 73 13.62 -25.31 -3.37
CA HIS A 73 12.85 -24.48 -2.44
C HIS A 73 13.56 -23.16 -2.26
N ILE A 74 12.85 -22.05 -2.47
CA ILE A 74 13.37 -20.69 -2.33
C ILE A 74 12.55 -20.02 -1.23
N GLY A 75 13.19 -19.69 -0.12
CA GLY A 75 12.52 -19.20 1.07
C GLY A 75 13.43 -18.34 1.92
N GLY A 76 12.89 -17.75 2.97
CA GLY A 76 13.68 -17.07 3.98
C GLY A 76 13.06 -17.26 5.36
N ILE A 77 13.90 -17.25 6.38
CA ILE A 77 13.45 -17.20 7.78
C ILE A 77 13.48 -15.73 8.22
N VAL A 78 12.42 -15.26 8.87
CA VAL A 78 12.34 -13.94 9.51
C VAL A 78 11.74 -14.10 10.90
N LYS A 79 12.47 -13.72 11.93
CA LYS A 79 12.10 -13.93 13.35
C LYS A 79 11.58 -15.36 13.60
N ASP A 80 12.34 -16.34 13.14
CA ASP A 80 12.05 -17.77 13.29
C ASP A 80 10.79 -18.28 12.56
N SER A 81 10.15 -17.43 11.75
CA SER A 81 9.05 -17.81 10.86
C SER A 81 9.56 -18.04 9.45
N GLU A 82 9.21 -19.18 8.85
CA GLU A 82 9.57 -19.50 7.47
C GLU A 82 8.61 -18.84 6.48
N LYS A 83 9.16 -18.14 5.50
CA LYS A 83 8.45 -17.58 4.35
C LYS A 83 8.96 -18.25 3.08
N ILE A 84 8.10 -19.01 2.41
CA ILE A 84 8.41 -19.62 1.13
C ILE A 84 8.05 -18.64 0.01
N TYR A 85 9.02 -18.33 -0.86
CA TYR A 85 8.80 -17.51 -2.05
C TYR A 85 8.42 -18.37 -3.26
N GLY A 86 8.93 -19.60 -3.33
CA GLY A 86 8.54 -20.55 -4.37
C GLY A 86 9.20 -21.91 -4.22
N VAL A 87 8.57 -22.90 -4.86
CA VAL A 87 9.10 -24.27 -4.99
C VAL A 87 9.08 -24.62 -6.48
N VAL A 88 10.23 -24.98 -7.03
CA VAL A 88 10.40 -25.27 -8.47
C VAL A 88 10.86 -26.70 -8.67
N ASP A 89 10.13 -27.50 -9.46
CA ASP A 89 10.61 -28.82 -9.90
C ASP A 89 11.71 -28.62 -10.96
N VAL A 90 12.91 -29.10 -10.67
CA VAL A 90 14.10 -28.91 -11.52
C VAL A 90 14.64 -30.23 -12.07
N LYS A 91 13.84 -31.31 -12.10
CA LYS A 91 14.23 -32.64 -12.61
C LYS A 91 14.93 -32.59 -13.97
N ASP A 92 14.46 -31.73 -14.89
CA ASP A 92 15.00 -31.64 -16.25
C ASP A 92 16.27 -30.79 -16.38
N ASN A 93 16.60 -30.00 -15.35
CA ASN A 93 17.75 -29.08 -15.38
C ASN A 93 18.87 -29.50 -14.41
N ILE A 94 18.70 -30.58 -13.63
CA ILE A 94 19.67 -31.03 -12.62
C ILE A 94 20.72 -31.99 -13.20
N LEU A 95 21.99 -31.81 -12.79
CA LEU A 95 23.14 -32.59 -13.21
C LEU A 95 23.83 -33.24 -11.99
N ASN A 96 24.84 -34.09 -12.20
CA ASN A 96 25.67 -34.62 -11.11
C ASN A 96 26.48 -33.51 -10.40
N SER A 97 26.82 -32.45 -11.14
CA SER A 97 27.46 -31.23 -10.65
C SER A 97 26.61 -30.05 -11.08
N ASN A 98 26.16 -29.25 -10.12
CA ASN A 98 25.21 -28.17 -10.34
C ASN A 98 25.81 -26.81 -10.01
N ILE A 99 25.39 -25.80 -10.75
CA ILE A 99 25.70 -24.40 -10.51
C ILE A 99 24.38 -23.68 -10.24
N LEU A 100 24.23 -23.14 -9.03
CA LEU A 100 23.11 -22.26 -8.68
C LEU A 100 23.63 -20.83 -8.53
N THR A 101 23.11 -19.93 -9.33
CA THR A 101 23.40 -18.50 -9.28
C THR A 101 22.22 -17.76 -8.70
N ILE A 102 22.43 -17.01 -7.61
CA ILE A 102 21.44 -16.07 -7.07
C ILE A 102 21.97 -14.66 -7.28
N SER A 103 21.27 -13.89 -8.10
CA SER A 103 21.56 -12.46 -8.34
C SER A 103 20.57 -11.60 -7.55
N SER A 104 21.07 -10.65 -6.78
CA SER A 104 20.30 -9.65 -6.03
C SER A 104 20.65 -8.23 -6.49
N ASN A 105 19.63 -7.42 -6.74
CA ASN A 105 19.73 -5.98 -7.00
C ASN A 105 18.63 -5.27 -6.17
N GLY A 106 19.02 -4.70 -5.04
CA GLY A 106 18.11 -4.22 -4.00
C GLY A 106 17.18 -5.32 -3.53
N SER A 107 15.87 -5.11 -3.69
CA SER A 107 14.83 -6.08 -3.34
C SER A 107 14.58 -7.16 -4.41
N HIS A 108 15.20 -7.08 -5.59
CA HIS A 108 14.89 -8.00 -6.71
C HIS A 108 15.90 -9.15 -6.76
N PHE A 109 15.39 -10.39 -6.80
CA PHE A 109 16.19 -11.61 -6.83
C PHE A 109 15.90 -12.43 -8.09
N THR A 110 16.96 -12.94 -8.71
CA THR A 110 16.89 -13.90 -9.81
C THR A 110 17.68 -15.16 -9.45
N VAL A 111 17.07 -16.32 -9.62
CA VAL A 111 17.67 -17.62 -9.34
C VAL A 111 17.83 -18.38 -10.66
N ASP A 112 19.07 -18.65 -11.03
CA ASP A 112 19.45 -19.44 -12.20
C ASP A 112 20.07 -20.77 -11.76
N LEU A 113 19.57 -21.88 -12.28
CA LEU A 113 20.17 -23.21 -12.11
C LEU A 113 20.74 -23.67 -13.45
N ASN A 114 22.03 -24.01 -13.47
CA ASN A 114 22.74 -24.49 -14.65
C ASN A 114 22.54 -23.57 -15.87
N ASN A 115 22.69 -22.25 -15.67
CA ASN A 115 22.52 -21.17 -16.65
C ASN A 115 21.10 -20.98 -17.20
N LYS A 116 20.08 -21.53 -16.54
CA LYS A 116 18.67 -21.29 -16.86
C LYS A 116 17.98 -20.62 -15.69
N THR A 117 17.31 -19.49 -15.93
CA THR A 117 16.47 -18.85 -14.93
C THR A 117 15.31 -19.75 -14.56
N VAL A 118 15.25 -20.13 -13.29
CA VAL A 118 14.22 -21.01 -12.73
C VAL A 118 13.23 -20.25 -11.87
N PHE A 119 13.61 -19.10 -11.31
CA PHE A 119 12.73 -18.31 -10.45
C PHE A 119 13.15 -16.84 -10.35
N LYS A 120 12.18 -15.94 -10.16
CA LYS A 120 12.39 -14.53 -9.85
C LYS A 120 11.42 -14.11 -8.76
N PHE A 121 11.87 -13.31 -7.80
CA PHE A 121 11.03 -12.83 -6.71
C PHE A 121 11.55 -11.51 -6.14
N GLU A 122 10.69 -10.83 -5.38
CA GLU A 122 11.04 -9.59 -4.68
C GLU A 122 10.93 -9.76 -3.17
N SER A 123 11.91 -9.23 -2.44
CA SER A 123 11.94 -9.20 -0.98
C SER A 123 12.80 -8.06 -0.46
N ALA A 124 12.15 -7.10 0.22
CA ALA A 124 12.84 -6.06 0.98
C ALA A 124 13.38 -6.55 2.35
N LEU A 125 13.17 -7.83 2.70
CA LEU A 125 13.54 -8.37 4.00
C LEU A 125 15.01 -8.84 4.06
N PHE A 126 15.62 -9.06 2.89
CA PHE A 126 16.96 -9.64 2.77
C PHE A 126 17.89 -8.78 1.90
N VAL A 127 17.82 -7.45 2.08
CA VAL A 127 18.60 -6.47 1.29
C VAL A 127 20.10 -6.70 1.43
N ASN A 128 20.58 -7.09 2.61
CA ASN A 128 21.97 -7.51 2.80
C ASN A 128 22.13 -8.79 3.63
N GLY A 129 23.32 -9.40 3.57
CA GLY A 129 23.62 -10.59 4.35
C GLY A 129 24.96 -11.26 4.02
N GLN A 130 25.43 -12.07 4.95
CA GLN A 130 26.59 -12.96 4.80
C GLN A 130 26.25 -14.15 3.91
N VAL A 131 27.26 -14.79 3.32
CA VAL A 131 27.06 -16.00 2.51
C VAL A 131 27.44 -17.23 3.32
N ARG A 132 26.52 -18.18 3.40
CA ARG A 132 26.71 -19.45 4.10
C ARG A 132 26.22 -20.64 3.27
N VAL A 133 26.64 -21.84 3.67
CA VAL A 133 26.13 -23.10 3.14
C VAL A 133 25.79 -24.03 4.30
N CYS A 134 24.67 -24.74 4.19
CA CYS A 134 24.22 -25.73 5.16
C CYS A 134 24.02 -27.07 4.45
N GLY A 135 24.53 -28.14 5.05
CA GLY A 135 24.45 -29.50 4.51
C GLY A 135 24.29 -30.54 5.59
N GLU A 136 23.82 -31.72 5.18
CA GLU A 136 23.74 -32.92 6.01
C GLU A 136 25.06 -33.70 6.02
N VAL A 137 25.18 -34.66 6.96
CA VAL A 137 26.36 -35.53 7.04
C VAL A 137 26.59 -36.26 5.71
N GLY A 138 27.78 -36.08 5.12
CA GLY A 138 28.17 -36.70 3.86
C GLY A 138 27.93 -35.85 2.61
N GLU A 139 27.21 -34.73 2.71
CA GLU A 139 26.99 -33.83 1.57
C GLU A 139 28.31 -33.17 1.12
N ILE A 140 28.46 -32.99 -0.20
CA ILE A 140 29.67 -32.44 -0.83
C ILE A 140 29.37 -31.09 -1.48
N PHE A 141 30.13 -30.08 -1.07
CA PHE A 141 30.09 -28.73 -1.62
C PHE A 141 31.42 -28.42 -2.34
N TYR A 142 31.37 -27.97 -3.59
CA TYR A 142 32.57 -27.78 -4.42
C TYR A 142 33.18 -26.40 -4.22
N SER A 143 32.41 -25.34 -4.43
CA SER A 143 32.89 -23.96 -4.32
C SER A 143 31.75 -22.96 -4.24
N CYS A 144 32.04 -21.79 -3.68
CA CYS A 144 31.19 -20.61 -3.77
C CYS A 144 32.02 -19.47 -4.38
N GLU A 145 31.47 -18.77 -5.35
CA GLU A 145 32.02 -17.53 -5.88
C GLU A 145 31.01 -16.42 -5.64
N ILE A 146 31.45 -15.33 -5.04
CA ILE A 146 30.63 -14.14 -4.79
C ILE A 146 31.08 -13.09 -5.80
N GLN A 147 30.23 -12.83 -6.79
CA GLN A 147 30.40 -11.76 -7.75
C GLN A 147 29.50 -10.62 -7.30
N GLU A 148 29.98 -9.68 -6.51
CA GLU A 148 29.21 -8.46 -6.29
C GLU A 148 29.01 -7.76 -7.66
N PRO A 149 27.80 -7.34 -8.08
CA PRO A 149 27.69 -6.06 -8.72
C PRO A 149 28.39 -5.11 -7.77
N GLN A 150 29.59 -4.70 -8.13
CA GLN A 150 30.44 -3.82 -7.34
C GLN A 150 31.14 -4.47 -6.14
N SER A 151 32.45 -4.62 -6.28
CA SER A 151 33.31 -4.14 -5.19
C SER A 151 32.91 -2.69 -4.92
N THR A 152 32.07 -2.45 -3.90
CA THR A 152 31.87 -1.10 -3.34
C THR A 152 33.14 -0.62 -2.63
N ALA A 153 34.05 -1.56 -2.32
CA ALA A 153 35.41 -1.26 -1.98
C ALA A 153 36.15 -0.73 -3.21
N TRP A 154 36.59 0.50 -3.12
CA TRP A 154 37.50 1.05 -4.10
C TRP A 154 38.81 0.26 -4.12
N LYS A 155 39.25 -0.14 -5.31
CA LYS A 155 40.57 -0.74 -5.52
C LYS A 155 41.55 0.36 -5.89
N SER A 156 42.65 0.43 -5.15
CA SER A 156 43.76 1.32 -5.44
C SER A 156 45.05 0.55 -5.66
N ASN A 157 46.00 1.15 -6.38
CA ASN A 157 47.35 0.59 -6.51
C ASN A 157 48.33 1.12 -5.44
N ALA A 158 47.83 1.70 -4.33
CA ALA A 158 48.63 2.34 -3.29
C ALA A 158 49.62 1.43 -2.57
N GLU A 159 49.39 0.10 -2.56
CA GLU A 159 50.29 -0.87 -1.94
C GLU A 159 51.62 -1.05 -2.69
N SER A 160 51.74 -0.45 -3.88
CA SER A 160 52.90 -0.61 -4.74
C SER A 160 53.72 0.68 -4.75
N GLY A 161 55.01 0.61 -4.38
CA GLY A 161 55.86 1.80 -4.20
C GLY A 161 55.80 2.81 -5.37
N GLY A 162 55.82 4.11 -5.03
CA GLY A 162 55.83 5.22 -5.99
C GLY A 162 54.47 5.88 -6.31
N VAL A 163 53.39 5.46 -5.65
CA VAL A 163 52.05 6.08 -5.72
C VAL A 163 51.43 6.13 -4.32
N GLU A 164 50.56 7.10 -4.06
CA GLU A 164 49.86 7.24 -2.79
C GLU A 164 48.38 7.52 -3.01
N VAL A 165 47.52 6.87 -2.23
CA VAL A 165 46.08 7.12 -2.16
C VAL A 165 45.71 7.36 -0.71
N LYS A 166 45.17 8.55 -0.40
CA LYS A 166 44.76 8.92 0.96
C LYS A 166 43.38 9.56 0.95
N THR A 167 42.59 9.22 1.95
CA THR A 167 41.40 10.02 2.28
C THR A 167 41.85 11.32 2.96
N ILE A 168 41.40 12.45 2.44
CA ILE A 168 41.64 13.79 2.99
C ILE A 168 40.30 14.45 3.30
N LYS A 169 40.30 15.42 4.23
CA LYS A 169 39.13 16.27 4.48
C LYS A 169 39.35 17.66 3.90
N ILE A 170 38.38 18.16 3.13
CA ILE A 170 38.31 19.54 2.68
C ILE A 170 36.95 20.08 3.15
N GLY A 171 36.97 21.01 4.11
CA GLY A 171 35.77 21.32 4.89
C GLY A 171 35.28 20.10 5.67
N ASP A 172 33.97 19.85 5.66
CA ASP A 172 33.33 18.71 6.33
C ASP A 172 33.25 17.44 5.46
N HIS A 173 33.83 17.46 4.27
CA HIS A 173 33.72 16.38 3.29
C HIS A 173 35.03 15.61 3.12
N GLU A 174 34.89 14.29 2.94
CA GLU A 174 35.99 13.40 2.63
C GLU A 174 36.19 13.27 1.12
N TYR A 175 37.45 13.40 0.68
CA TYR A 175 37.89 13.26 -0.69
C TYR A 175 39.01 12.23 -0.76
N ILE A 176 39.20 11.65 -1.93
CA ILE A 176 40.30 10.75 -2.21
C ILE A 176 41.38 11.54 -2.95
N LYS A 177 42.54 11.68 -2.31
CA LYS A 177 43.73 12.26 -2.91
C LYS A 177 44.60 11.16 -3.48
N LEU A 178 44.81 11.22 -4.79
CA LEU A 178 45.74 10.41 -5.56
C LEU A 178 47.02 11.21 -5.81
N LEU A 179 48.15 10.57 -5.59
CA LEU A 179 49.48 11.10 -5.86
C LEU A 179 50.23 10.09 -6.73
N GLY A 180 50.31 10.39 -8.03
CA GLY A 180 51.10 9.66 -8.99
C GLY A 180 52.55 10.13 -9.02
N SER A 181 53.33 9.51 -9.90
CA SER A 181 54.66 9.98 -10.27
C SER A 181 54.86 9.87 -11.79
N THR A 182 55.90 10.51 -12.29
CA THR A 182 56.26 10.50 -13.72
C THR A 182 56.50 9.10 -14.30
N THR A 183 56.74 8.09 -13.45
CA THR A 183 56.96 6.70 -13.86
C THR A 183 55.76 5.79 -13.58
N LYS A 184 54.75 6.26 -12.84
CA LYS A 184 53.63 5.43 -12.39
C LYS A 184 52.39 6.24 -12.02
N LYS A 185 51.27 5.94 -12.69
CA LYS A 185 49.97 6.54 -12.36
C LYS A 185 49.42 5.96 -11.05
N ALA A 186 48.99 6.83 -10.14
CA ALA A 186 48.11 6.45 -9.05
C ALA A 186 46.72 6.17 -9.64
N THR A 187 46.11 5.07 -9.21
CA THR A 187 44.79 4.65 -9.72
C THR A 187 43.85 4.35 -8.57
N PHE A 188 42.58 4.65 -8.81
CA PHE A 188 41.49 4.43 -7.90
C PHE A 188 40.27 4.02 -8.71
N SER A 189 39.75 2.83 -8.46
CA SER A 189 38.77 2.21 -9.35
C SER A 189 37.63 1.51 -8.63
N GLN A 190 36.47 1.51 -9.27
CA GLN A 190 35.27 0.82 -8.83
C GLN A 190 34.59 0.16 -10.02
N SER A 191 34.11 -1.07 -9.84
CA SER A 191 33.30 -1.75 -10.85
C SER A 191 31.82 -1.50 -10.59
N ILE A 192 31.04 -1.19 -11.62
CA ILE A 192 29.62 -0.80 -11.54
C ILE A 192 28.84 -1.54 -12.62
N SER A 193 27.78 -2.24 -12.24
CA SER A 193 26.88 -2.92 -13.21
C SER A 193 25.79 -1.98 -13.66
N LEU A 194 25.60 -1.86 -14.99
CA LEU A 194 24.69 -0.90 -15.59
C LEU A 194 23.77 -1.53 -16.62
N LEU A 195 22.55 -0.99 -16.72
CA LEU A 195 21.56 -1.36 -17.73
C LEU A 195 21.87 -0.73 -19.08
N ALA A 196 21.30 -1.30 -20.15
CA ALA A 196 21.42 -0.77 -21.51
C ALA A 196 20.58 0.50 -21.71
N LYS A 197 21.16 1.66 -21.46
CA LYS A 197 20.56 2.99 -21.66
C LYS A 197 21.62 4.09 -21.56
N ASP A 198 21.18 5.34 -21.66
CA ASP A 198 22.00 6.50 -21.35
C ASP A 198 22.23 6.64 -19.84
N HIS A 199 23.46 6.99 -19.50
CA HIS A 199 23.92 7.20 -18.15
C HIS A 199 24.66 8.54 -18.05
N THR A 200 24.55 9.20 -16.91
CA THR A 200 25.34 10.40 -16.60
C THR A 200 26.17 10.18 -15.36
N LEU A 201 27.49 10.32 -15.50
CA LEU A 201 28.46 10.27 -14.41
C LEU A 201 28.77 11.70 -13.96
N SER A 202 28.63 11.96 -12.67
CA SER A 202 28.93 13.25 -12.06
C SER A 202 29.82 13.13 -10.81
N PHE A 203 30.77 14.05 -10.64
CA PHE A 203 31.70 14.06 -9.50
C PHE A 203 32.38 15.42 -9.34
N ASN A 204 32.96 15.67 -8.16
CA ASN A 204 33.84 16.82 -7.94
C ASN A 204 35.30 16.40 -8.08
N ALA A 205 36.12 17.22 -8.74
CA ALA A 205 37.56 16.97 -8.83
C ALA A 205 38.40 18.26 -8.79
N GLN A 206 39.64 18.11 -8.34
CA GLN A 206 40.69 19.14 -8.36
C GLN A 206 42.03 18.50 -8.77
N GLY A 207 42.84 19.20 -9.55
CA GLY A 207 44.14 18.75 -10.02
C GLY A 207 44.12 18.24 -11.46
N ASN A 208 45.13 17.46 -11.82
CA ASN A 208 45.32 16.94 -13.18
C ASN A 208 45.20 15.41 -13.18
N GLY A 209 44.42 14.87 -14.11
CA GLY A 209 44.24 13.42 -14.26
C GLY A 209 43.13 13.11 -15.24
N GLU A 210 42.57 11.90 -15.14
CA GLU A 210 41.48 11.47 -15.99
C GLU A 210 40.57 10.45 -15.28
N CYS A 211 39.31 10.39 -15.71
CA CYS A 211 38.38 9.33 -15.38
C CYS A 211 38.11 8.48 -16.63
N LEU A 212 38.33 7.18 -16.54
CA LEU A 212 38.06 6.22 -17.60
C LEU A 212 36.86 5.36 -17.22
N ILE A 213 35.91 5.23 -18.13
CA ILE A 213 34.80 4.29 -18.05
C ILE A 213 35.15 3.10 -18.92
N LYS A 214 35.45 1.94 -18.33
CA LYS A 214 35.90 0.74 -19.05
C LYS A 214 34.88 -0.39 -19.00
N SER A 215 34.82 -1.27 -20.00
CA SER A 215 34.18 -2.59 -19.93
C SER A 215 35.26 -3.63 -20.22
N GLY A 216 35.72 -4.35 -19.19
CA GLY A 216 36.98 -5.08 -19.24
C GLY A 216 38.15 -4.16 -19.59
N GLU A 217 38.88 -4.48 -20.67
CA GLU A 217 39.99 -3.67 -21.18
C GLU A 217 39.56 -2.55 -22.15
N THR A 218 38.30 -2.54 -22.59
CA THR A 218 37.80 -1.56 -23.57
C THR A 218 37.40 -0.26 -22.88
N ILE A 219 37.94 0.87 -23.33
CA ILE A 219 37.53 2.20 -22.86
C ILE A 219 36.26 2.63 -23.61
N LEU A 220 35.16 2.79 -22.86
CA LEU A 220 33.87 3.27 -23.38
C LEU A 220 33.84 4.80 -23.44
N LYS A 221 34.43 5.47 -22.44
CA LYS A 221 34.52 6.92 -22.36
C LYS A 221 35.76 7.33 -21.55
N GLN A 222 36.40 8.41 -21.99
CA GLN A 222 37.47 9.09 -21.27
C GLN A 222 37.04 10.51 -20.95
N ILE A 223 37.32 10.95 -19.72
CA ILE A 223 37.00 12.28 -19.20
C ILE A 223 38.30 12.87 -18.65
N ASP A 224 38.86 13.85 -19.35
CA ASP A 224 40.06 14.55 -18.91
C ASP A 224 39.72 15.52 -17.77
N ILE A 225 40.55 15.55 -16.74
CA ILE A 225 40.39 16.41 -15.56
C ILE A 225 41.60 17.35 -15.48
N SER A 226 41.36 18.64 -15.62
CA SER A 226 42.35 19.70 -15.34
C SER A 226 41.64 20.86 -14.68
N GLN A 227 41.62 20.86 -13.35
CA GLN A 227 40.87 21.81 -12.53
C GLN A 227 41.77 22.45 -11.47
N GLY A 228 41.86 23.79 -11.46
CA GLY A 228 42.65 24.52 -10.46
C GLY A 228 42.03 24.46 -9.06
N ASP A 229 40.71 24.63 -9.00
CA ASP A 229 39.90 24.52 -7.78
C ASP A 229 38.95 23.31 -7.86
N LEU A 230 38.47 22.86 -6.71
CA LEU A 230 37.51 21.77 -6.64
C LEU A 230 36.23 22.14 -7.39
N SER A 231 36.00 21.47 -8.52
CA SER A 231 34.94 21.81 -9.48
C SER A 231 34.11 20.60 -9.84
N TYR A 232 32.83 20.86 -10.16
CA TYR A 232 31.88 19.84 -10.58
C TYR A 232 32.10 19.44 -12.04
N ILE A 233 32.10 18.13 -12.31
CA ILE A 233 32.27 17.54 -13.62
C ILE A 233 31.11 16.57 -13.86
N SER A 234 30.50 16.65 -15.04
CA SER A 234 29.38 15.81 -15.46
C SER A 234 29.53 15.40 -16.92
N GLN A 235 29.40 14.11 -17.23
CA GLN A 235 29.50 13.57 -18.58
C GLN A 235 28.55 12.39 -18.78
N SER A 236 27.85 12.41 -19.91
CA SER A 236 26.93 11.34 -20.30
C SER A 236 27.60 10.32 -21.24
N PHE A 237 27.22 9.06 -21.12
CA PHE A 237 27.65 7.95 -21.97
C PHE A 237 26.51 6.94 -22.16
N ASN A 238 26.53 6.24 -23.28
CA ASN A 238 25.49 5.26 -23.63
C ASN A 238 26.02 3.83 -23.48
N LEU A 239 25.15 2.93 -23.01
CA LEU A 239 25.38 1.48 -23.02
C LEU A 239 24.35 0.78 -23.89
N LEU A 240 24.81 0.03 -24.88
CA LEU A 240 23.94 -0.73 -25.80
C LEU A 240 23.46 -2.06 -25.23
N THR A 241 24.21 -2.65 -24.30
CA THR A 241 23.85 -3.90 -23.61
C THR A 241 24.14 -3.77 -22.12
N PRO A 242 23.37 -4.42 -21.24
CA PRO A 242 23.67 -4.43 -19.81
C PRO A 242 25.07 -5.03 -19.59
N GLN A 243 25.95 -4.32 -18.90
CA GLN A 243 27.32 -4.76 -18.68
C GLN A 243 27.92 -4.13 -17.41
N THR A 244 28.93 -4.80 -16.86
CA THR A 244 29.75 -4.23 -15.77
C THR A 244 30.82 -3.34 -16.35
N ILE A 245 30.77 -2.07 -15.98
CA ILE A 245 31.83 -1.11 -16.25
C ILE A 245 32.83 -1.06 -15.09
N THR A 246 34.00 -0.51 -15.31
CA THR A 246 34.97 -0.11 -14.28
C THR A 246 35.27 1.38 -14.47
N LEU A 247 34.90 2.19 -13.47
CA LEU A 247 35.32 3.57 -13.35
C LEU A 247 36.74 3.59 -12.80
N VAL A 248 37.66 4.26 -13.49
CA VAL A 248 39.07 4.37 -13.09
C VAL A 248 39.47 5.84 -13.08
N PHE A 249 39.68 6.40 -11.90
CA PHE A 249 40.36 7.67 -11.73
C PHE A 249 41.86 7.42 -11.70
N GLN A 250 42.62 8.17 -12.50
CA GLN A 250 44.06 8.01 -12.55
C GLN A 250 44.79 9.32 -12.80
N THR A 251 46.01 9.42 -12.25
CA THR A 251 46.90 10.57 -12.38
C THR A 251 48.35 10.17 -12.22
N ASP A 252 49.26 10.83 -12.93
CA ASP A 252 50.72 10.83 -12.71
C ASP A 252 51.20 12.04 -11.89
N GLU A 253 50.28 12.92 -11.50
CA GLU A 253 50.49 14.11 -10.66
C GLU A 253 49.65 14.04 -9.37
N ILE A 254 48.88 15.09 -9.08
CA ILE A 254 47.96 15.18 -7.94
C ILE A 254 46.54 15.27 -8.49
N LEU A 255 45.68 14.37 -8.03
CA LEU A 255 44.25 14.41 -8.31
C LEU A 255 43.47 14.21 -7.02
N ILE A 256 42.55 15.10 -6.72
CA ILE A 256 41.60 14.99 -5.62
C ILE A 256 40.24 14.73 -6.23
N VAL A 257 39.58 13.66 -5.82
CA VAL A 257 38.27 13.25 -6.34
C VAL A 257 37.29 13.11 -5.18
N GLY A 258 36.10 13.70 -5.32
CA GLY A 258 34.97 13.51 -4.39
C GLY A 258 34.28 12.17 -4.64
N LYS A 259 33.19 11.87 -3.91
CA LYS A 259 32.35 10.75 -4.36
C LYS A 259 31.73 11.11 -5.71
N HIS A 260 31.39 10.08 -6.45
CA HIS A 260 30.73 10.20 -7.75
C HIS A 260 29.30 9.71 -7.63
N GLN A 261 28.46 10.22 -8.50
CA GLN A 261 27.08 9.82 -8.69
C GLN A 261 26.90 9.39 -10.13
N LEU A 262 26.09 8.35 -10.32
CA LEU A 262 25.80 7.81 -11.62
C LEU A 262 24.29 7.68 -11.75
N GLU A 263 23.75 8.21 -12.85
CA GLU A 263 22.32 8.39 -13.00
C GLU A 263 21.82 7.82 -14.32
N ASP A 264 20.63 7.23 -14.26
CA ASP A 264 19.93 6.60 -15.37
C ASP A 264 19.19 7.61 -16.28
N ARG A 265 19.83 8.75 -16.59
CA ARG A 265 19.28 9.85 -17.39
C ARG A 265 20.39 10.60 -18.11
N VAL A 266 20.02 11.48 -19.06
CA VAL A 266 20.96 12.30 -19.86
C VAL A 266 21.33 13.60 -19.15
N ASP A 267 20.41 14.15 -18.34
CA ASP A 267 20.61 15.38 -17.59
C ASP A 267 21.13 15.06 -16.19
N SER A 268 22.29 15.60 -15.81
CA SER A 268 22.81 15.37 -14.46
C SER A 268 22.02 16.14 -13.41
N THR A 269 21.73 15.50 -12.28
CA THR A 269 21.60 16.27 -11.05
C THR A 269 22.99 16.67 -10.56
N PRO A 270 23.15 17.92 -10.09
CA PRO A 270 24.37 18.32 -9.39
C PRO A 270 24.68 17.29 -8.31
N TYR A 271 25.94 16.84 -8.22
CA TYR A 271 26.36 15.89 -7.21
C TYR A 271 26.09 16.48 -5.82
N ILE A 272 25.18 15.86 -5.06
CA ILE A 272 24.83 16.28 -3.70
C ILE A 272 25.63 15.41 -2.72
N PRO A 273 26.74 15.90 -2.14
CA PRO A 273 27.42 15.17 -1.09
C PRO A 273 26.49 15.04 0.13
N ASN A 274 25.92 13.86 0.31
CA ASN A 274 25.07 13.59 1.47
C ASN A 274 25.93 13.16 2.66
N SER A 275 26.35 14.13 3.47
CA SER A 275 26.85 13.85 4.83
C SER A 275 26.58 14.95 5.86
N SER A 276 25.86 16.02 5.53
CA SER A 276 25.41 16.98 6.54
C SER A 276 24.21 17.82 6.08
N ILE A 277 23.06 17.60 6.74
CA ILE A 277 21.85 18.45 6.64
C ILE A 277 22.06 19.90 7.12
N THR A 278 23.26 20.25 7.61
CA THR A 278 23.60 21.57 8.16
C THR A 278 24.61 22.37 7.34
N ASP A 279 25.18 21.84 6.25
CA ASP A 279 26.15 22.62 5.45
C ASP A 279 25.44 23.63 4.51
N SER A 280 25.71 24.91 4.73
CA SER A 280 25.23 26.02 3.91
C SER A 280 25.66 25.97 2.44
N VAL A 281 26.76 25.28 2.12
CA VAL A 281 27.26 25.13 0.74
C VAL A 281 26.40 24.14 -0.05
N VAL A 282 25.90 23.07 0.57
CA VAL A 282 24.98 22.09 -0.04
C VAL A 282 23.61 22.71 -0.32
N ARG A 283 23.15 23.63 0.54
CA ARG A 283 21.90 24.37 0.34
C ARG A 283 21.96 25.40 -0.78
N LYS A 284 23.14 25.92 -1.13
CA LYS A 284 23.31 26.88 -2.23
C LYS A 284 22.99 26.31 -3.62
N GLY A 285 22.97 24.98 -3.78
CA GLY A 285 22.59 24.29 -5.02
C GLY A 285 21.14 23.78 -5.07
N SER A 286 20.38 23.90 -3.97
CA SER A 286 19.04 23.31 -3.88
C SER A 286 17.99 24.24 -4.50
N SER A 287 17.21 23.72 -5.45
CA SER A 287 16.10 24.47 -6.04
C SER A 287 14.75 24.01 -5.49
N LEU A 288 13.95 24.95 -5.00
CA LEU A 288 12.55 24.73 -4.68
C LEU A 288 11.69 25.24 -5.85
N LYS A 289 11.11 24.30 -6.60
CA LYS A 289 10.29 24.56 -7.79
C LYS A 289 8.92 23.91 -7.62
N PHE A 290 7.88 24.60 -8.04
CA PHE A 290 6.50 24.12 -8.02
C PHE A 290 5.96 24.09 -9.44
N PRO A 291 5.56 22.92 -9.97
CA PRO A 291 4.94 22.84 -11.28
C PRO A 291 3.53 23.46 -11.22
N VAL A 292 3.27 24.44 -12.08
CA VAL A 292 1.95 25.09 -12.26
C VAL A 292 1.36 24.81 -13.65
N LYS A 293 2.16 24.29 -14.60
CA LYS A 293 1.79 23.79 -15.94
C LYS A 293 0.70 24.62 -16.67
N SER A 294 -0.20 23.96 -17.42
CA SER A 294 -1.29 24.57 -18.21
C SER A 294 -2.37 25.25 -17.37
N LEU A 295 -2.15 25.40 -16.06
CA LEU A 295 -3.13 25.89 -15.12
C LEU A 295 -2.93 27.36 -14.74
N PHE A 296 -1.79 27.94 -15.16
CA PHE A 296 -1.46 29.34 -14.95
C PHE A 296 -2.13 30.22 -16.02
N ASP A 297 -3.03 31.12 -15.63
CA ASP A 297 -3.63 32.07 -16.56
C ASP A 297 -2.67 33.25 -16.83
N LYS A 298 -2.25 33.38 -18.09
CA LYS A 298 -1.38 34.47 -18.54
C LYS A 298 -2.08 35.83 -18.57
N LYS A 299 -3.42 35.87 -18.52
CA LYS A 299 -4.23 37.09 -18.61
C LYS A 299 -4.56 37.74 -17.27
N ALA A 300 -4.75 36.95 -16.21
CA ALA A 300 -5.03 37.47 -14.89
C ALA A 300 -4.67 36.45 -13.80
N GLY A 301 -4.35 36.95 -12.61
CA GLY A 301 -4.13 36.09 -11.45
C GLY A 301 -3.62 36.84 -10.24
N SER A 302 -3.40 36.09 -9.16
CA SER A 302 -2.78 36.59 -7.93
C SER A 302 -1.92 35.52 -7.28
N ILE A 303 -0.80 35.92 -6.68
CA ILE A 303 0.02 35.08 -5.83
C ILE A 303 0.05 35.70 -4.44
N TYR A 304 -0.46 34.97 -3.47
CA TYR A 304 -0.24 35.24 -2.06
C TYR A 304 1.05 34.57 -1.61
N LEU A 305 1.83 35.26 -0.79
CA LEU A 305 3.08 34.76 -0.22
C LEU A 305 3.18 35.21 1.23
N LYS A 306 3.34 34.28 2.17
CA LYS A 306 3.70 34.56 3.55
C LYS A 306 5.09 34.04 3.83
N LEU A 307 5.98 34.93 4.24
CA LEU A 307 7.35 34.56 4.60
C LEU A 307 7.79 35.22 5.89
N THR A 308 8.60 34.51 6.66
CA THR A 308 9.26 35.01 7.85
C THR A 308 10.76 35.05 7.61
N THR A 309 11.34 36.22 7.75
CA THR A 309 12.79 36.42 7.63
C THR A 309 13.47 36.04 8.95
N LYS A 310 14.61 35.33 8.90
CA LYS A 310 15.44 35.13 10.10
C LYS A 310 16.51 36.20 10.27
N ASN A 311 16.99 36.74 9.15
CA ASN A 311 17.94 37.86 9.05
C ASN A 311 17.29 39.01 8.27
N ARG A 312 17.85 40.21 8.38
CA ARG A 312 17.45 41.33 7.52
C ARG A 312 17.91 41.07 6.09
N ILE A 313 17.05 41.32 5.11
CA ILE A 313 17.36 41.17 3.68
C ILE A 313 17.53 42.56 3.07
N ASP A 314 18.79 43.00 2.95
CA ASP A 314 19.20 44.29 2.38
C ASP A 314 20.10 44.14 1.14
N ARG A 315 20.11 42.94 0.55
CA ARG A 315 20.86 42.54 -0.65
C ARG A 315 19.94 41.91 -1.68
N ASP A 316 20.45 41.80 -2.90
CA ASP A 316 19.74 41.22 -4.03
C ASP A 316 19.34 39.75 -3.78
N GLN A 317 18.04 39.51 -3.62
CA GLN A 317 17.48 38.19 -3.39
C GLN A 317 16.10 38.07 -4.05
N THR A 318 15.94 37.05 -4.89
CA THR A 318 14.64 36.69 -5.44
C THR A 318 13.87 35.88 -4.40
N LEU A 319 12.62 36.27 -4.12
CA LEU A 319 11.73 35.56 -3.20
C LEU A 319 10.91 34.49 -3.95
N PHE A 320 10.46 34.82 -5.16
CA PHE A 320 9.98 33.85 -6.13
C PHE A 320 10.10 34.39 -7.56
N ARG A 321 10.12 33.49 -8.55
CA ARG A 321 10.00 33.80 -9.98
C ARG A 321 9.31 32.68 -10.76
N SER A 322 8.80 32.95 -11.95
CA SER A 322 8.44 31.89 -12.91
C SER A 322 9.68 31.32 -13.59
N ASP A 323 9.55 30.12 -14.15
CA ASP A 323 10.49 29.52 -15.11
C ASP A 323 10.76 30.41 -16.33
N THR A 324 9.78 31.20 -16.73
CA THR A 324 9.88 32.16 -17.84
C THR A 324 10.60 33.46 -17.46
N ASN A 325 10.86 33.69 -16.16
CA ASN A 325 11.33 34.97 -15.59
C ASN A 325 10.40 36.18 -15.80
N GLU A 326 9.27 36.01 -16.49
CA GLU A 326 8.32 37.09 -16.74
C GLU A 326 7.50 37.44 -15.49
N LEU A 327 7.51 36.61 -14.45
CA LEU A 327 6.85 36.88 -13.17
C LEU A 327 7.88 36.77 -12.05
N SER A 328 8.05 37.79 -11.20
CA SER A 328 8.96 37.67 -10.05
C SER A 328 8.69 38.68 -8.94
N LEU A 329 9.04 38.29 -7.71
CA LEU A 329 9.16 39.18 -6.56
C LEU A 329 10.58 39.07 -6.02
N ALA A 330 11.29 40.19 -5.91
CA ALA A 330 12.68 40.23 -5.47
C ALA A 330 12.99 41.46 -4.61
N VAL A 331 13.87 41.30 -3.64
CA VAL A 331 14.55 42.39 -2.95
C VAL A 331 15.78 42.76 -3.77
N ARG A 332 15.97 44.06 -4.03
CA ARG A 332 17.09 44.65 -4.79
C ARG A 332 17.68 45.79 -3.96
N GLY A 333 18.71 45.49 -3.18
CA GLY A 333 19.23 46.39 -2.15
C GLY A 333 18.15 46.80 -1.14
N THR A 334 17.80 48.09 -1.10
CA THR A 334 16.75 48.64 -0.20
C THR A 334 15.35 48.67 -0.79
N ASN A 335 15.16 48.11 -1.99
CA ASN A 335 13.88 48.12 -2.69
C ASN A 335 13.30 46.72 -2.82
N LEU A 336 11.97 46.61 -2.75
CA LEU A 336 11.23 45.43 -3.13
C LEU A 336 10.64 45.66 -4.53
N SER A 337 10.88 44.73 -5.44
CA SER A 337 10.46 44.79 -6.83
C SER A 337 9.55 43.62 -7.17
N TYR A 338 8.36 43.91 -7.69
CA TYR A 338 7.43 42.93 -8.27
C TYR A 338 7.32 43.18 -9.76
N THR A 339 7.56 42.15 -10.58
CA THR A 339 7.61 42.23 -12.05
C THR A 339 6.63 41.23 -12.67
N VAL A 340 5.90 41.68 -13.69
CA VAL A 340 5.04 40.85 -14.57
C VAL A 340 5.21 41.32 -16.02
N GLY A 341 5.68 40.45 -16.90
CA GLY A 341 5.99 40.77 -18.29
C GLY A 341 6.95 41.96 -18.39
N ALA A 342 6.50 43.04 -19.03
CA ALA A 342 7.26 44.28 -19.18
C ALA A 342 7.03 45.30 -18.04
N SER A 343 6.12 45.00 -17.10
CA SER A 343 5.69 45.93 -16.06
C SER A 343 6.32 45.59 -14.72
N SER A 344 6.68 46.62 -13.93
CA SER A 344 7.23 46.41 -12.59
C SER A 344 6.78 47.47 -11.59
N ILE A 345 6.61 47.05 -10.34
CA ILE A 345 6.42 47.91 -9.16
C ILE A 345 7.71 47.85 -8.36
N THR A 346 8.22 49.01 -7.93
CA THR A 346 9.37 49.09 -7.02
C THR A 346 9.02 49.96 -5.83
N ILE A 347 9.10 49.41 -4.62
CA ILE A 347 8.80 50.09 -3.36
C ILE A 347 10.09 50.16 -2.52
N PRO A 348 10.43 51.31 -1.91
CA PRO A 348 11.52 51.40 -0.94
C PRO A 348 11.17 50.62 0.33
N LYS A 349 11.45 49.32 0.35
CA LYS A 349 11.13 48.40 1.43
C LYS A 349 12.23 47.35 1.56
N THR A 350 12.85 47.31 2.74
CA THR A 350 13.75 46.25 3.17
C THR A 350 12.95 45.27 4.04
N LEU A 351 13.27 43.97 3.98
CA LEU A 351 12.63 42.98 4.85
C LEU A 351 13.46 42.84 6.12
N GLU A 352 12.89 43.29 7.24
CA GLU A 352 13.54 43.36 8.55
C GLU A 352 13.68 41.98 9.18
N ARG A 353 14.59 41.85 10.14
CA ARG A 353 14.89 40.60 10.84
C ARG A 353 13.68 40.08 11.64
N SER A 354 13.48 38.76 11.67
CA SER A 354 12.50 38.08 12.54
C SER A 354 11.07 38.61 12.37
N THR A 355 10.73 39.01 11.15
CA THR A 355 9.43 39.63 10.83
C THR A 355 8.72 38.81 9.77
N SER A 356 7.42 38.59 9.99
CA SER A 356 6.54 37.96 9.00
C SER A 356 5.97 39.01 8.05
N TYR A 357 6.03 38.71 6.76
CA TYR A 357 5.51 39.52 5.68
C TYR A 357 4.52 38.73 4.85
N GLU A 358 3.36 39.34 4.61
CA GLU A 358 2.31 38.86 3.74
C GLU A 358 2.28 39.71 2.48
N PHE A 359 2.55 39.09 1.34
CA PHE A 359 2.51 39.70 0.02
C PHE A 359 1.29 39.21 -0.75
N LEU A 360 0.61 40.12 -1.43
CA LEU A 360 -0.38 39.80 -2.46
C LEU A 360 0.07 40.46 -3.77
N CYS A 361 0.57 39.63 -4.67
CA CYS A 361 1.10 39.99 -5.98
C CYS A 361 0.04 39.70 -7.04
N SER A 362 -0.57 40.70 -7.67
CA SER A 362 -1.68 40.49 -8.59
C SER A 362 -1.46 41.13 -9.95
N TRP A 363 -2.03 40.53 -11.01
CA TRP A 363 -1.95 41.02 -12.38
C TRP A 363 -3.27 40.81 -13.13
N ASN A 364 -3.57 41.73 -14.05
CA ASN A 364 -4.62 41.62 -15.06
C ASN A 364 -4.30 42.57 -16.24
N ASP A 365 -5.22 42.63 -17.21
CA ASP A 365 -5.14 43.56 -18.35
C ASP A 365 -5.00 45.05 -17.94
N GLU A 366 -5.46 45.43 -16.74
CA GLU A 366 -5.43 46.81 -16.26
C GLU A 366 -4.07 47.21 -15.66
N GLY A 367 -3.30 46.25 -15.15
CA GLY A 367 -1.98 46.49 -14.57
C GLY A 367 -1.58 45.47 -13.52
N ILE A 368 -0.54 45.84 -12.75
CA ILE A 368 -0.01 45.03 -11.65
C ILE A 368 -0.17 45.74 -10.32
N GLU A 369 -0.12 44.93 -9.27
CA GLU A 369 -0.55 45.28 -7.92
C GLU A 369 0.29 44.50 -6.91
N LEU A 370 0.86 45.19 -5.93
CA LEU A 370 1.59 44.58 -4.83
C LEU A 370 1.05 45.11 -3.51
N THR A 371 0.54 44.22 -2.67
CA THR A 371 0.18 44.54 -1.27
C THR A 371 1.16 43.87 -0.32
N ILE A 372 1.60 44.57 0.74
CA ILE A 372 2.54 44.09 1.77
C ILE A 372 1.97 44.43 3.13
N ASN A 373 1.56 43.45 3.93
CA ASN A 373 0.95 43.67 5.26
C ASN A 373 -0.16 44.75 5.24
N GLY A 374 -0.91 44.85 4.14
CA GLY A 374 -1.98 45.84 3.93
C GLY A 374 -1.55 47.17 3.27
N GLU A 375 -0.25 47.45 3.09
CA GLU A 375 0.24 48.58 2.29
C GLU A 375 0.22 48.23 0.80
N ASN A 376 -0.31 49.10 -0.06
CA ASN A 376 -0.55 48.78 -1.48
C ASN A 376 0.23 49.70 -2.43
N ALA A 377 0.74 49.14 -3.53
CA ALA A 377 1.26 49.87 -4.67
C ALA A 377 0.76 49.29 -6.00
N LYS A 378 0.48 50.18 -6.96
CA LYS A 378 -0.09 49.88 -8.28
C LYS A 378 0.78 50.43 -9.39
N ALA A 379 0.87 49.73 -10.51
CA ALA A 379 1.42 50.25 -11.77
C ALA A 379 0.47 49.93 -12.93
N LEU A 380 0.15 50.94 -13.74
CA LEU A 380 -0.72 50.84 -14.91
C LEU A 380 0.07 50.39 -16.16
N ASN A 381 -0.62 49.73 -17.09
CA ASN A 381 -0.16 49.22 -18.40
C ASN A 381 0.76 47.98 -18.40
N THR A 382 0.28 46.95 -19.13
CA THR A 382 0.91 45.71 -19.67
C THR A 382 1.43 44.63 -18.71
N GLY A 383 0.75 44.42 -17.58
CA GLY A 383 1.03 43.31 -16.65
C GLY A 383 0.63 41.91 -17.16
N LEU A 384 0.91 41.61 -18.43
CA LEU A 384 0.55 40.35 -19.05
C LEU A 384 1.77 39.49 -19.29
N LEU A 385 1.61 38.20 -19.00
CA LEU A 385 2.61 37.21 -19.33
C LEU A 385 2.46 36.85 -20.81
N LEU A 386 3.56 36.94 -21.55
CA LEU A 386 3.64 36.56 -22.95
C LEU A 386 3.68 35.04 -23.08
N THR A 387 4.32 34.39 -22.12
CA THR A 387 4.47 32.94 -22.01
C THR A 387 3.70 32.42 -20.80
N THR A 388 3.11 31.22 -20.90
CA THR A 388 2.44 30.58 -19.76
C THR A 388 3.50 29.92 -18.87
N PRO A 389 3.74 30.40 -17.63
CA PRO A 389 4.66 29.77 -16.71
C PRO A 389 4.31 28.30 -16.52
N GLN A 390 5.31 27.41 -16.56
CA GLN A 390 5.12 26.02 -16.20
C GLN A 390 5.54 25.75 -14.75
N GLU A 391 6.38 26.62 -14.16
CA GLU A 391 6.87 26.45 -12.79
C GLU A 391 6.99 27.79 -12.05
N LEU A 392 6.76 27.76 -10.72
CA LEU A 392 7.15 28.81 -9.79
C LEU A 392 8.37 28.36 -9.00
N ILE A 393 9.40 29.19 -8.98
CA ILE A 393 10.73 28.91 -8.42
C ILE A 393 10.95 29.85 -7.24
N PHE A 394 11.10 29.30 -6.03
CA PHE A 394 11.31 30.05 -4.79
C PHE A 394 12.78 30.03 -4.34
N ALA A 395 13.55 29.05 -4.81
CA ALA A 395 14.99 28.97 -4.65
C ALA A 395 15.58 28.23 -5.86
N ASN A 396 16.76 28.61 -6.35
CA ASN A 396 17.57 27.81 -7.29
C ASN A 396 19.04 28.26 -7.34
N GLU A 397 19.86 27.54 -8.10
CA GLU A 397 21.30 27.77 -8.24
C GLU A 397 21.68 29.16 -8.76
N GLU A 398 20.86 29.74 -9.64
CA GLU A 398 21.09 31.07 -10.21
C GLU A 398 20.72 32.22 -9.26
N THR A 399 19.79 31.97 -8.33
CA THR A 399 19.34 32.94 -7.30
C THR A 399 19.20 32.23 -5.96
N PRO A 400 20.32 31.81 -5.32
CA PRO A 400 20.26 31.12 -4.05
C PRO A 400 19.69 32.06 -2.99
N ILE A 401 18.87 31.52 -2.08
CA ILE A 401 18.45 32.24 -0.87
C ILE A 401 19.72 32.61 -0.11
N GLN A 402 20.12 33.89 -0.18
CA GLN A 402 21.37 34.37 0.43
C GLN A 402 21.19 34.57 1.93
N GLU A 403 20.03 35.05 2.34
CA GLU A 403 19.63 35.23 3.73
C GLU A 403 18.47 34.29 4.07
N GLU A 404 18.55 33.63 5.24
CA GLU A 404 17.57 32.62 5.65
C GLU A 404 16.14 33.20 5.69
N VAL A 405 15.28 32.67 4.82
CA VAL A 405 13.84 32.92 4.81
C VAL A 405 13.09 31.63 5.10
N ILE A 406 12.04 31.76 5.90
CA ILE A 406 11.04 30.73 6.14
C ILE A 406 9.85 31.06 5.24
N LEU A 407 9.65 30.27 4.20
CA LEU A 407 8.43 30.34 3.39
C LEU A 407 7.30 29.67 4.16
N GLU A 408 6.40 30.42 4.76
CA GLU A 408 5.30 29.87 5.57
C GLU A 408 4.11 29.44 4.71
N GLU A 409 3.80 30.20 3.67
CA GLU A 409 2.67 29.93 2.79
C GLU A 409 2.89 30.56 1.42
N TRP A 410 2.41 29.91 0.37
CA TRP A 410 2.08 30.58 -0.88
C TRP A 410 0.77 30.03 -1.45
N ALA A 411 0.03 30.88 -2.15
CA ALA A 411 -1.19 30.48 -2.85
C ALA A 411 -1.30 31.20 -4.19
N LEU A 412 -1.67 30.47 -5.24
CA LEU A 412 -1.92 30.98 -6.58
C LEU A 412 -3.44 31.06 -6.82
N PHE A 413 -3.90 32.13 -7.45
CA PHE A 413 -5.28 32.38 -7.84
C PHE A 413 -5.33 32.70 -9.33
N ASN A 414 -6.32 32.17 -10.06
CA ASN A 414 -6.49 32.42 -11.50
C ASN A 414 -7.22 33.73 -11.81
N ASN A 415 -7.54 34.52 -10.79
CA ASN A 415 -8.16 35.82 -10.91
C ASN A 415 -7.39 36.84 -10.08
N LYS A 416 -7.45 38.11 -10.50
CA LYS A 416 -6.96 39.22 -9.69
C LYS A 416 -7.82 39.36 -8.44
N LEU A 417 -7.21 39.27 -7.27
CA LEU A 417 -7.86 39.51 -5.99
C LEU A 417 -7.78 41.00 -5.61
N PRO A 418 -8.85 41.59 -5.04
CA PRO A 418 -8.81 42.93 -4.45
C PRO A 418 -7.83 43.05 -3.28
N ASP A 419 -7.28 44.25 -3.06
CA ASP A 419 -6.27 44.57 -2.03
C ASP A 419 -6.75 44.27 -0.60
N ALA A 420 -8.05 44.39 -0.36
CA ALA A 420 -8.70 44.13 0.93
C ALA A 420 -9.27 42.70 1.05
N SER A 421 -8.93 41.80 0.12
CA SER A 421 -9.41 40.43 0.15
C SER A 421 -8.95 39.73 1.41
N ASN A 422 -9.89 39.15 2.14
CA ASN A 422 -9.54 38.17 3.16
C ASN A 422 -9.07 36.91 2.45
N ILE A 423 -7.76 36.80 2.21
CA ILE A 423 -7.13 35.69 1.46
C ILE A 423 -7.57 34.33 2.00
N LYS A 424 -7.78 34.23 3.31
CA LYS A 424 -8.24 33.01 3.98
C LYS A 424 -9.64 32.54 3.58
N THR A 425 -10.42 33.41 2.95
CA THR A 425 -11.78 33.12 2.45
C THR A 425 -11.82 32.93 0.94
N GLN A 426 -10.72 33.19 0.23
CA GLN A 426 -10.62 33.01 -1.21
C GLN A 426 -10.17 31.59 -1.51
N LEU A 427 -10.80 30.94 -2.49
CA LEU A 427 -10.38 29.60 -2.94
C LEU A 427 -9.12 29.73 -3.81
N PRO A 428 -7.95 29.25 -3.35
CA PRO A 428 -6.77 29.26 -4.19
C PRO A 428 -6.87 28.16 -5.24
N PHE A 429 -6.27 28.44 -6.39
CA PHE A 429 -6.07 27.50 -7.46
C PHE A 429 -4.96 26.47 -7.12
N ALA A 430 -3.90 26.93 -6.46
CA ALA A 430 -2.88 26.06 -5.87
C ALA A 430 -2.39 26.69 -4.55
N VAL A 431 -2.04 25.89 -3.56
CA VAL A 431 -1.56 26.38 -2.25
C VAL A 431 -0.49 25.45 -1.69
N MET A 432 0.52 26.02 -1.04
CA MET A 432 1.44 25.31 -0.18
C MET A 432 1.61 26.08 1.11
N GLN A 433 1.54 25.40 2.24
CA GLN A 433 1.90 25.96 3.55
C GLN A 433 3.04 25.11 4.13
N SER A 434 4.13 25.76 4.55
CA SER A 434 5.16 25.08 5.35
C SER A 434 4.77 25.15 6.81
N LEU A 435 4.66 23.97 7.43
CA LEU A 435 4.55 23.83 8.87
C LEU A 435 5.72 22.97 9.31
N PHE A 436 6.63 23.54 10.10
CA PHE A 436 7.75 22.81 10.71
C PHE A 436 7.30 21.73 11.71
N ASP A 437 5.98 21.59 11.94
CA ASP A 437 5.37 20.60 12.84
C ASP A 437 4.57 19.48 12.12
N GLY A 438 4.84 19.25 10.83
CA GLY A 438 4.47 18.00 10.15
C GLY A 438 2.97 17.74 10.02
N GLY A 439 2.19 18.78 9.72
CA GLY A 439 0.82 18.67 9.20
C GLY A 439 0.68 19.57 7.97
N ILE A 440 0.01 19.11 6.91
CA ILE A 440 -0.36 19.96 5.77
C ILE A 440 -1.65 20.66 6.14
N SER A 441 -1.70 21.99 6.13
CA SER A 441 -2.95 22.72 6.32
C SER A 441 -3.53 23.28 5.04
N GLY A 442 -4.73 22.81 4.69
CA GLY A 442 -5.55 23.38 3.63
C GLY A 442 -6.64 24.27 4.21
N GLN A 443 -6.79 25.50 3.69
CA GLN A 443 -8.03 26.28 3.83
C GLN A 443 -8.88 26.10 2.58
N ASN A 444 -10.17 25.80 2.77
CA ASN A 444 -11.25 25.87 1.79
C ASN A 444 -10.98 25.24 0.40
N VAL A 445 -10.17 24.18 0.33
CA VAL A 445 -9.89 23.48 -0.92
C VAL A 445 -10.87 22.31 -1.07
N THR A 446 -11.48 22.16 -2.26
CA THR A 446 -12.28 20.96 -2.60
C THR A 446 -11.39 19.74 -2.83
N TRP A 447 -10.10 19.96 -3.01
CA TRP A 447 -9.09 18.92 -3.15
C TRP A 447 -7.69 19.44 -2.79
N SER A 448 -6.76 18.55 -2.43
CA SER A 448 -5.35 18.85 -2.17
C SER A 448 -4.48 17.81 -2.87
N GLU A 449 -3.59 18.23 -3.76
CA GLU A 449 -2.56 17.35 -4.33
C GLU A 449 -1.34 17.29 -3.42
N ILE A 450 -0.82 16.09 -3.24
CA ILE A 450 0.32 15.80 -2.39
C ILE A 450 1.41 15.18 -3.27
N PRO A 451 2.58 15.83 -3.38
CA PRO A 451 3.60 15.49 -4.38
C PRO A 451 4.45 14.27 -4.02
N VAL A 452 4.25 13.69 -2.83
CA VAL A 452 4.97 12.50 -2.35
C VAL A 452 3.95 11.54 -1.78
N ALA A 453 3.78 10.41 -2.44
CA ALA A 453 3.00 9.29 -1.99
C ALA A 453 3.58 8.77 -0.68
N PRO A 454 2.71 8.40 0.28
CA PRO A 454 3.21 7.83 1.50
C PRO A 454 3.79 6.45 1.19
N ILE A 455 4.68 5.93 2.05
CA ILE A 455 5.20 4.56 1.92
C ILE A 455 4.01 3.60 1.79
N ASP A 456 4.12 2.57 0.96
CA ASP A 456 3.05 1.58 0.77
C ASP A 456 2.41 1.16 2.11
N HIS A 457 1.08 1.15 2.14
CA HIS A 457 0.22 0.86 3.30
C HIS A 457 0.22 1.90 4.44
N SER A 458 0.88 3.04 4.29
CA SER A 458 0.81 4.11 5.27
C SER A 458 -0.57 4.77 5.28
N PRO A 459 -1.23 4.90 6.45
CA PRO A 459 -2.53 5.54 6.53
C PRO A 459 -2.41 7.05 6.27
N ILE A 460 -3.35 7.57 5.49
CA ILE A 460 -3.56 9.01 5.30
C ILE A 460 -4.74 9.39 6.17
N LEU A 461 -4.49 10.23 7.18
CA LEU A 461 -5.51 10.75 8.08
C LEU A 461 -5.75 12.22 7.77
N VAL A 462 -7.00 12.65 7.79
CA VAL A 462 -7.37 14.07 7.63
C VAL A 462 -8.12 14.52 8.86
N GLN A 463 -7.64 15.55 9.54
CA GLN A 463 -8.27 16.12 10.73
C GLN A 463 -8.72 17.55 10.48
N LYS A 464 -9.75 18.00 11.17
CA LYS A 464 -10.11 19.41 11.31
C LYS A 464 -9.20 20.09 12.33
N GLU A 465 -9.19 21.42 12.34
CA GLU A 465 -8.45 22.22 13.31
C GLU A 465 -8.85 21.94 14.78
N ASN A 466 -10.10 21.56 15.02
CA ASN A 466 -10.59 21.20 16.36
C ASN A 466 -10.20 19.78 16.80
N GLY A 467 -9.47 19.03 15.96
CA GLY A 467 -9.04 17.65 16.23
C GLY A 467 -9.99 16.56 15.72
N ASP A 468 -11.17 16.92 15.21
CA ASP A 468 -12.12 15.93 14.66
C ASP A 468 -11.55 15.32 13.38
N THR A 469 -11.60 13.99 13.26
CA THR A 469 -11.08 13.28 12.09
C THR A 469 -12.16 13.16 11.02
N LEU A 470 -11.84 13.51 9.78
CA LEU A 470 -12.72 13.30 8.63
C LEU A 470 -12.77 11.81 8.28
N GLN A 471 -13.86 11.37 7.70
CA GLN A 471 -14.05 9.99 7.29
C GLN A 471 -13.57 9.80 5.85
N LYS A 472 -12.72 8.79 5.60
CA LYS A 472 -12.37 8.42 4.22
C LYS A 472 -13.54 7.70 3.56
N VAL A 473 -14.03 8.21 2.44
CA VAL A 473 -15.09 7.59 1.62
C VAL A 473 -14.65 7.64 0.17
N SER A 474 -14.69 6.51 -0.53
CA SER A 474 -14.19 6.40 -1.91
C SER A 474 -15.24 5.77 -2.82
N PHE A 475 -16.07 6.61 -3.44
CA PHE A 475 -16.99 6.17 -4.49
C PHE A 475 -16.26 6.21 -5.84
N PHE A 476 -16.34 5.13 -6.62
CA PHE A 476 -15.65 5.02 -7.90
C PHE A 476 -16.63 5.29 -9.05
N ASN A 477 -16.35 6.30 -9.86
CA ASN A 477 -17.11 6.53 -11.08
C ASN A 477 -16.50 5.71 -12.22
N HIS A 478 -17.20 4.65 -12.61
CA HIS A 478 -16.76 3.72 -13.65
C HIS A 478 -16.66 4.35 -15.05
N GLU A 479 -17.39 5.42 -15.33
CA GLU A 479 -17.37 6.11 -16.63
C GLU A 479 -16.18 7.04 -16.75
N THR A 480 -15.85 7.77 -15.68
CA THR A 480 -14.76 8.75 -15.67
C THR A 480 -13.45 8.20 -15.09
N GLY A 481 -13.48 7.03 -14.45
CA GLY A 481 -12.33 6.42 -13.76
C GLY A 481 -11.86 7.19 -12.51
N ALA A 482 -12.72 8.04 -11.94
CA ALA A 482 -12.35 8.98 -10.88
C ALA A 482 -12.97 8.58 -9.53
N TYR A 483 -12.24 8.83 -8.45
CA TYR A 483 -12.78 8.72 -7.09
C TYR A 483 -13.54 9.99 -6.71
N GLN A 484 -14.66 9.83 -6.02
CA GLN A 484 -15.59 10.91 -5.66
C GLN A 484 -16.03 10.81 -4.20
N THR A 485 -16.40 11.95 -3.61
CA THR A 485 -16.90 12.10 -2.24
C THR A 485 -18.44 12.09 -2.14
N TRP A 486 -19.12 11.81 -3.25
CA TRP A 486 -20.57 11.68 -3.37
C TRP A 486 -20.89 10.45 -4.23
N ASN A 487 -22.11 9.92 -4.11
CA ASN A 487 -22.53 8.74 -4.84
C ASN A 487 -23.88 8.95 -5.54
N GLN A 488 -24.14 8.13 -6.55
CA GLN A 488 -25.42 8.00 -7.23
C GLN A 488 -25.89 6.54 -7.13
N GLU A 489 -26.89 6.31 -6.29
CA GLU A 489 -27.41 4.96 -6.09
C GLU A 489 -28.64 4.69 -6.96
N PRO A 490 -28.61 3.64 -7.81
CA PRO A 490 -29.74 3.28 -8.62
C PRO A 490 -30.81 2.59 -7.79
N PHE A 491 -32.07 2.97 -7.98
CA PHE A 491 -33.23 2.28 -7.43
C PHE A 491 -34.36 2.23 -8.46
N LYS A 492 -35.19 1.18 -8.39
CA LYS A 492 -36.40 1.07 -9.23
C LYS A 492 -37.58 1.73 -8.51
N TYR A 493 -38.16 2.77 -9.10
CA TYR A 493 -39.32 3.43 -8.51
C TYR A 493 -40.60 2.65 -8.78
N ASP A 494 -41.32 2.28 -7.72
CA ASP A 494 -42.53 1.45 -7.78
C ASP A 494 -43.78 2.16 -8.36
N GLY A 495 -43.70 3.49 -8.55
CA GLY A 495 -44.80 4.34 -9.01
C GLY A 495 -45.92 4.56 -7.99
N LYS A 496 -45.78 4.04 -6.77
CA LYS A 496 -46.82 4.05 -5.72
C LYS A 496 -46.34 4.71 -4.43
N SER A 497 -45.05 4.59 -4.11
CA SER A 497 -44.45 5.16 -2.92
C SER A 497 -44.60 6.68 -2.90
N ASP A 498 -45.09 7.21 -1.77
CA ASP A 498 -45.37 8.63 -1.60
C ASP A 498 -44.11 9.48 -1.45
N TYR A 499 -43.02 8.85 -0.98
CA TYR A 499 -41.70 9.45 -0.87
C TYR A 499 -40.60 8.42 -1.12
N VAL A 500 -39.39 8.91 -1.38
CA VAL A 500 -38.14 8.15 -1.38
C VAL A 500 -37.31 8.67 -0.20
N GLU A 501 -36.69 7.77 0.55
CA GLU A 501 -35.85 8.09 1.71
C GLU A 501 -34.40 7.70 1.43
N VAL A 502 -33.48 8.62 1.68
CA VAL A 502 -32.03 8.35 1.73
C VAL A 502 -31.58 8.55 3.17
N ALA A 503 -30.97 7.53 3.78
CA ALA A 503 -30.58 7.54 5.19
C ALA A 503 -29.16 6.98 5.38
N TYR A 504 -28.25 7.81 5.88
CA TYR A 504 -26.88 7.43 6.29
C TYR A 504 -26.55 8.17 7.57
N ASN A 505 -25.78 7.61 8.50
CA ASN A 505 -25.54 8.31 9.76
C ASN A 505 -24.58 9.50 9.64
N ASN A 506 -24.22 10.01 8.46
CA ASN A 506 -23.60 11.34 8.38
C ASN A 506 -23.88 12.07 7.05
N LEU A 507 -25.14 12.13 6.61
CA LEU A 507 -25.50 12.87 5.38
C LEU A 507 -25.18 14.37 5.47
N ASP A 508 -24.63 14.93 4.40
CA ASP A 508 -24.38 16.37 4.24
C ASP A 508 -25.64 17.09 3.78
N GLU A 509 -26.38 17.71 4.73
CA GLU A 509 -27.61 18.47 4.45
C GLU A 509 -27.39 19.70 3.55
N LYS A 510 -26.15 20.15 3.42
CA LYS A 510 -25.79 21.36 2.67
C LYS A 510 -25.10 21.04 1.35
N PHE A 511 -25.05 19.77 0.96
CA PHE A 511 -24.62 19.36 -0.37
C PHE A 511 -25.60 19.91 -1.42
N ARG A 512 -25.07 20.57 -2.45
CA ARG A 512 -25.91 21.34 -3.40
C ARG A 512 -26.71 20.45 -4.37
N ASP A 513 -26.22 19.24 -4.62
CA ASP A 513 -26.73 18.33 -5.65
C ASP A 513 -27.54 17.16 -5.05
N ILE A 514 -28.04 17.32 -3.81
CA ILE A 514 -28.97 16.36 -3.19
C ILE A 514 -30.25 16.30 -4.04
N ALA A 515 -30.47 15.18 -4.73
CA ALA A 515 -31.51 15.09 -5.74
C ALA A 515 -31.82 13.65 -6.15
N ILE A 516 -32.98 13.47 -6.79
CA ILE A 516 -33.26 12.29 -7.61
C ILE A 516 -33.11 12.66 -9.09
N HIS A 517 -32.37 11.83 -9.82
CA HIS A 517 -32.17 11.93 -11.26
C HIS A 517 -32.80 10.75 -12.01
N THR A 518 -33.21 10.97 -13.26
CA THR A 518 -33.53 9.88 -14.19
C THR A 518 -32.24 9.28 -14.78
N GLU A 519 -32.37 8.16 -15.50
CA GLU A 519 -31.29 7.56 -16.29
C GLU A 519 -30.65 8.54 -17.29
N ASP A 520 -31.44 9.43 -17.89
CA ASP A 520 -30.95 10.50 -18.78
C ASP A 520 -30.30 11.69 -18.04
N GLY A 521 -30.18 11.64 -16.71
CA GLY A 521 -29.61 12.71 -15.88
C GLY A 521 -30.54 13.90 -15.57
N GLU A 522 -31.82 13.86 -15.95
CA GLU A 522 -32.79 14.91 -15.59
C GLU A 522 -33.00 14.92 -14.07
N LYS A 523 -32.79 16.07 -13.42
CA LYS A 523 -33.15 16.29 -12.02
C LYS A 523 -34.67 16.36 -11.87
N ILE A 524 -35.25 15.40 -11.16
CA ILE A 524 -36.71 15.22 -11.07
C ILE A 524 -37.28 15.37 -9.66
N GLY A 525 -36.43 15.51 -8.64
CA GLY A 525 -36.85 15.75 -7.27
C GLY A 525 -35.74 16.30 -6.39
N GLU A 526 -36.11 17.20 -5.49
CA GLU A 526 -35.30 17.70 -4.37
C GLU A 526 -35.92 17.21 -3.05
N PRO A 527 -35.15 17.16 -1.95
CA PRO A 527 -35.72 16.75 -0.68
C PRO A 527 -36.76 17.79 -0.22
N TYR A 528 -37.99 17.35 0.03
CA TYR A 528 -39.05 18.20 0.57
C TYR A 528 -38.98 18.30 2.10
N ARG A 529 -38.26 17.37 2.73
CA ARG A 529 -38.03 17.29 4.18
C ARG A 529 -36.67 16.68 4.46
N ILE A 530 -35.96 17.28 5.41
CA ILE A 530 -34.67 16.80 5.94
C ILE A 530 -34.85 16.64 7.45
N ASP A 531 -34.68 15.42 7.95
CA ASP A 531 -34.76 15.10 9.38
C ASP A 531 -33.41 14.56 9.87
N GLY A 532 -32.47 15.47 10.10
CA GLY A 532 -31.10 15.10 10.43
C GLY A 532 -30.48 14.25 9.32
N LYS A 533 -30.06 13.04 9.67
CA LYS A 533 -29.37 12.05 8.82
C LYS A 533 -30.25 11.38 7.75
N ARG A 534 -31.38 12.01 7.35
CA ARG A 534 -32.40 11.45 6.45
C ARG A 534 -32.95 12.51 5.48
N PHE A 535 -32.95 12.21 4.19
CA PHE A 535 -33.54 13.03 3.14
C PHE A 535 -34.79 12.36 2.57
N TYR A 536 -35.90 13.10 2.55
CA TYR A 536 -37.16 12.64 1.97
C TYR A 536 -37.47 13.39 0.69
N PHE A 537 -37.62 12.66 -0.40
CA PHE A 537 -37.99 13.16 -1.72
C PHE A 537 -39.44 12.80 -2.01
N SER A 538 -40.18 13.67 -2.67
CA SER A 538 -41.53 13.35 -3.14
C SER A 538 -41.68 13.74 -4.61
N PHE A 539 -42.51 13.01 -5.33
CA PHE A 539 -42.79 13.29 -6.73
C PHE A 539 -44.22 13.77 -6.88
N HIS A 540 -44.44 14.78 -7.72
CA HIS A 540 -45.79 15.21 -8.07
C HIS A 540 -46.62 14.05 -8.63
N THR A 541 -47.91 14.00 -8.26
CA THR A 541 -48.83 12.90 -8.59
C THR A 541 -48.90 12.60 -10.09
N ASN A 542 -48.75 13.61 -10.94
CA ASN A 542 -48.71 13.49 -12.40
C ASN A 542 -47.43 12.83 -12.94
N ARG A 543 -46.29 12.92 -12.24
CA ARG A 543 -45.02 12.28 -12.62
C ARG A 543 -44.90 10.84 -12.13
N LYS A 544 -45.59 10.45 -11.05
CA LYS A 544 -45.52 9.09 -10.47
C LYS A 544 -45.83 7.98 -11.49
N ALA A 545 -46.85 8.18 -12.32
CA ALA A 545 -47.23 7.21 -13.35
C ALA A 545 -46.18 7.05 -14.47
N VAL A 546 -45.46 8.13 -14.81
CA VAL A 546 -44.44 8.16 -15.87
C VAL A 546 -43.10 7.59 -15.39
N LEU A 547 -42.80 7.73 -14.10
CA LEU A 547 -41.56 7.25 -13.48
C LEU A 547 -41.64 5.80 -13.00
N LYS A 548 -42.84 5.19 -13.02
CA LYS A 548 -43.06 3.81 -12.58
C LYS A 548 -42.17 2.82 -13.33
N ASN A 549 -41.52 1.93 -12.58
CA ASN A 549 -40.58 0.90 -13.04
C ASN A 549 -39.32 1.44 -13.74
N LYS A 550 -39.11 2.75 -13.77
CA LYS A 550 -37.85 3.32 -14.26
C LYS A 550 -36.77 3.21 -13.18
N THR A 551 -35.53 3.01 -13.62
CA THR A 551 -34.36 3.18 -12.76
C THR A 551 -34.13 4.66 -12.55
N LEU A 552 -34.12 5.08 -11.29
CA LEU A 552 -33.81 6.44 -10.86
C LEU A 552 -32.54 6.41 -10.02
N TYR A 553 -31.89 7.56 -9.88
CA TYR A 553 -30.60 7.69 -9.20
C TYR A 553 -30.73 8.68 -8.06
N ALA A 554 -30.53 8.21 -6.83
CA ALA A 554 -30.46 9.06 -5.66
C ALA A 554 -29.03 9.60 -5.50
N THR A 555 -28.87 10.92 -5.57
CA THR A 555 -27.57 11.59 -5.43
C THR A 555 -27.44 12.14 -4.02
N TYR A 556 -26.38 11.76 -3.32
CA TYR A 556 -26.10 12.19 -1.95
C TYR A 556 -24.60 12.29 -1.67
N GLN A 557 -24.25 13.03 -0.61
CA GLN A 557 -22.89 13.17 -0.09
C GLN A 557 -22.91 12.96 1.43
N VAL A 558 -21.84 12.36 1.94
CA VAL A 558 -21.60 12.21 3.38
C VAL A 558 -20.76 13.41 3.85
N ASN A 559 -21.14 14.00 4.98
CA ASN A 559 -20.51 15.16 5.59
C ASN A 559 -19.14 14.80 6.18
N ASP A 560 -18.23 15.78 6.24
CA ASP A 560 -16.89 15.61 6.83
C ASP A 560 -16.12 14.39 6.28
N THR A 561 -16.21 14.18 4.97
CA THR A 561 -15.55 13.06 4.29
C THR A 561 -14.47 13.50 3.30
N TYR A 562 -13.58 12.58 2.95
CA TYR A 562 -12.57 12.77 1.91
C TYR A 562 -12.33 11.48 1.11
N THR A 563 -11.87 11.57 -0.13
CA THR A 563 -11.34 10.43 -0.90
C THR A 563 -9.89 10.68 -1.30
N VAL A 564 -9.18 9.61 -1.64
CA VAL A 564 -7.80 9.68 -2.15
C VAL A 564 -7.77 9.10 -3.56
N ASP A 565 -7.20 9.85 -4.50
CA ASP A 565 -6.97 9.45 -5.87
C ASP A 565 -5.47 9.39 -6.16
N TYR A 566 -4.97 8.18 -6.45
CA TYR A 566 -3.59 7.95 -6.85
C TYR A 566 -3.40 7.97 -8.37
N ASN A 567 -4.48 8.03 -9.14
CA ASN A 567 -4.46 8.07 -10.61
C ASN A 567 -4.30 9.50 -11.14
N ILE A 568 -3.47 10.30 -10.46
CA ILE A 568 -3.18 11.67 -10.87
C ILE A 568 -1.96 11.72 -11.79
N LYS A 569 -1.85 12.80 -12.56
CA LYS A 569 -0.73 13.00 -13.51
C LYS A 569 0.62 13.28 -12.84
N ALA A 570 0.66 13.39 -11.50
CA ALA A 570 1.89 13.61 -10.75
C ALA A 570 2.61 12.26 -10.51
N VAL A 571 3.87 12.18 -10.92
CA VAL A 571 4.73 11.01 -10.64
C VAL A 571 4.94 10.93 -9.13
N ASP A 572 4.61 9.77 -8.55
CA ASP A 572 4.74 9.47 -7.11
C ASP A 572 3.91 10.38 -6.18
N GLY A 573 2.78 10.91 -6.64
CA GLY A 573 1.88 11.75 -5.83
C GLY A 573 0.45 11.21 -5.72
N TYR A 574 -0.39 11.88 -4.93
CA TYR A 574 -1.82 11.57 -4.82
C TYR A 574 -2.65 12.83 -4.57
N ARG A 575 -3.94 12.81 -4.92
CA ARG A 575 -4.90 13.87 -4.61
C ARG A 575 -5.84 13.42 -3.52
N ILE A 576 -6.14 14.31 -2.58
CA ILE A 576 -7.23 14.15 -1.62
C ILE A 576 -8.37 15.03 -2.08
N ASP A 577 -9.56 14.49 -2.35
CA ASP A 577 -10.77 15.28 -2.56
C ASP A 577 -11.58 15.35 -1.28
N PHE A 578 -12.09 16.51 -0.91
CA PHE A 578 -12.88 16.71 0.31
C PHE A 578 -14.37 16.88 -0.03
N ALA A 579 -15.25 16.35 0.81
CA ALA A 579 -16.64 16.78 0.84
C ALA A 579 -16.70 18.24 1.31
N LYS A 580 -17.36 19.08 0.53
CA LYS A 580 -17.28 20.54 0.69
C LYS A 580 -18.20 20.99 1.82
N HIS A 581 -17.75 21.12 3.06
CA HIS A 581 -18.43 21.97 4.05
C HIS A 581 -17.55 22.42 5.22
N ASP A 582 -17.93 23.55 5.80
CA ASP A 582 -17.38 24.28 6.97
C ASP A 582 -16.23 25.29 6.75
N GLY A 583 -15.45 25.18 5.66
CA GLY A 583 -14.35 26.09 5.37
C GLY A 583 -13.25 26.16 6.43
N GLY A 584 -13.24 25.21 7.36
CA GLY A 584 -12.24 25.04 8.39
C GLY A 584 -10.97 24.41 7.83
N LYS A 585 -9.86 24.66 8.52
CA LYS A 585 -8.55 24.10 8.18
C LYS A 585 -8.59 22.57 8.26
N ARG A 586 -8.05 21.90 7.25
CA ARG A 586 -7.86 20.44 7.21
C ARG A 586 -6.38 20.12 7.33
N ILE A 587 -6.03 19.22 8.26
CA ILE A 587 -4.68 18.78 8.57
C ILE A 587 -4.52 17.36 8.05
N VAL A 588 -3.62 17.16 7.08
CA VAL A 588 -3.30 15.82 6.56
C VAL A 588 -2.08 15.26 7.27
N TYR A 589 -2.22 14.06 7.82
CA TYR A 589 -1.15 13.28 8.42
C TYR A 589 -0.83 12.06 7.55
N GLN A 590 0.46 11.84 7.32
CA GLN A 590 1.01 10.65 6.68
C GLN A 590 1.84 9.91 7.72
N GLU A 591 1.29 8.87 8.30
CA GLU A 591 2.03 8.10 9.31
C GLU A 591 3.19 7.35 8.64
N GLY A 592 4.36 7.33 9.28
CA GLY A 592 5.55 6.62 8.77
C GLY A 592 6.53 7.46 7.94
N ASN A 593 6.19 8.71 7.59
CA ASN A 593 7.00 9.59 6.72
C ASN A 593 7.87 10.65 7.43
N ARG A 594 8.08 10.57 8.77
CA ARG A 594 8.92 11.54 9.51
C ARG A 594 10.36 11.06 9.67
N TYR A 595 11.31 11.90 9.28
CA TYR A 595 12.74 11.67 9.51
C TYR A 595 13.07 11.77 11.01
N GLY A 596 13.48 10.65 11.61
CA GLY A 596 14.13 10.63 12.93
C GLY A 596 13.24 10.59 14.18
N GLU A 597 11.91 10.59 14.07
CA GLU A 597 11.07 10.29 15.24
C GLU A 597 11.01 8.77 15.47
N PRO A 598 11.17 8.26 16.71
CA PRO A 598 10.83 6.89 17.01
C PRO A 598 9.38 6.68 16.62
N ARG A 599 9.11 5.64 15.83
CA ARG A 599 7.77 5.22 15.43
C ARG A 599 6.86 5.29 16.65
N LYS A 600 6.04 6.34 16.75
CA LYS A 600 4.79 6.23 17.48
C LYS A 600 3.93 5.37 16.57
N LEU A 601 3.99 4.06 16.78
CA LEU A 601 2.85 3.21 16.43
C LEU A 601 1.64 3.94 16.99
N ALA A 602 0.68 4.28 16.13
CA ALA A 602 -0.62 4.68 16.62
C ALA A 602 -1.00 3.63 17.68
N THR A 603 -1.32 4.11 18.88
CA THR A 603 -1.63 3.23 20.01
C THR A 603 -2.83 2.34 19.71
N MET A 604 -3.57 2.66 18.65
CA MET A 604 -4.33 1.72 17.84
C MET A 604 -4.15 2.05 16.36
N ILE A 605 -3.47 1.17 15.62
CA ILE A 605 -3.86 0.92 14.23
C ILE A 605 -4.84 -0.23 14.33
N ASP A 606 -6.12 0.09 14.46
CA ASP A 606 -7.17 -0.93 14.47
C ASP A 606 -7.66 -1.14 13.04
N MET A 607 -7.16 -2.20 12.43
CA MET A 607 -7.54 -2.61 11.07
C MET A 607 -8.87 -3.36 11.06
N ASN A 608 -9.57 -3.43 12.20
CA ASN A 608 -10.89 -4.02 12.35
C ASN A 608 -11.99 -2.97 12.10
N PRO A 609 -12.82 -3.10 11.04
CA PRO A 609 -13.94 -2.19 10.79
C PRO A 609 -15.05 -2.24 11.85
N ILE A 610 -14.98 -3.15 12.84
CA ILE A 610 -15.97 -3.33 13.92
C ILE A 610 -15.78 -2.39 15.11
N GLN A 611 -14.54 -2.09 15.53
CA GLN A 611 -14.30 -1.28 16.72
C GLN A 611 -14.02 0.19 16.41
N ASN A 612 -14.01 0.55 15.12
CA ASN A 612 -13.92 1.92 14.67
C ASN A 612 -15.30 2.61 14.75
N GLN A 613 -15.40 3.67 15.55
CA GLN A 613 -16.61 4.47 15.74
C GLN A 613 -17.08 5.17 14.44
N ASN A 614 -16.29 5.09 13.36
CA ASN A 614 -16.50 5.76 12.08
C ASN A 614 -16.72 4.80 10.88
N HIS A 615 -17.21 3.57 11.08
CA HIS A 615 -17.74 2.73 9.99
C HIS A 615 -19.16 2.24 10.31
N GLU A 616 -20.11 2.42 9.39
CA GLU A 616 -21.52 2.06 9.56
C GLU A 616 -21.82 0.77 8.77
N GLY A 617 -21.66 -0.40 9.41
CA GLY A 617 -21.83 -1.71 8.75
C GLY A 617 -20.53 -2.31 8.19
N PHE A 618 -20.62 -3.57 7.73
CA PHE A 618 -19.49 -4.44 7.38
C PHE A 618 -19.40 -4.84 5.91
N LEU A 619 -18.15 -4.93 5.42
CA LEU A 619 -17.63 -5.86 4.42
C LEU A 619 -16.43 -6.57 5.07
N TYR A 620 -16.27 -7.89 4.89
CA TYR A 620 -15.17 -8.66 5.51
C TYR A 620 -14.22 -9.31 4.49
N ILE A 621 -12.92 -9.30 4.82
CA ILE A 621 -11.85 -10.22 4.34
C ILE A 621 -10.93 -10.51 5.55
N THR A 622 -10.62 -11.77 5.89
CA THR A 622 -9.75 -12.18 7.03
C THR A 622 -8.74 -13.29 6.65
N ASN A 623 -7.59 -13.38 7.35
CA ASN A 623 -6.55 -14.43 7.19
C ASN A 623 -6.53 -15.49 8.32
N THR A 624 -7.40 -15.37 9.32
CA THR A 624 -7.60 -16.41 10.34
C THR A 624 -9.08 -16.58 10.61
N ILE A 625 -9.49 -17.83 10.78
CA ILE A 625 -10.87 -18.21 11.08
C ILE A 625 -11.12 -17.89 12.55
N ASN A 626 -11.86 -16.80 12.82
CA ASN A 626 -12.28 -16.46 14.17
C ASN A 626 -13.04 -17.66 14.76
N LYS A 627 -12.68 -18.03 15.99
CA LYS A 627 -13.25 -19.17 16.70
C LYS A 627 -14.48 -18.76 17.48
N THR A 628 -15.48 -19.63 17.52
CA THR A 628 -16.67 -19.40 18.35
C THR A 628 -16.27 -19.45 19.82
N ASP A 629 -16.67 -18.43 20.57
CA ASP A 629 -16.50 -18.33 22.01
C ASP A 629 -17.84 -18.44 22.74
N SER A 630 -18.92 -17.95 22.14
CA SER A 630 -20.25 -18.06 22.73
C SER A 630 -21.34 -18.13 21.66
N PHE A 631 -22.58 -18.31 22.10
CA PHE A 631 -23.73 -18.40 21.21
C PHE A 631 -24.86 -17.50 21.72
N ARG A 632 -25.53 -16.80 20.82
CA ARG A 632 -26.86 -16.24 21.06
C ARG A 632 -27.91 -17.05 20.30
N ILE A 633 -28.99 -17.40 20.99
CA ILE A 633 -29.99 -18.34 20.47
C ILE A 633 -31.37 -17.74 20.68
N THR A 634 -32.13 -17.64 19.60
CA THR A 634 -33.52 -17.17 19.63
C THR A 634 -34.42 -18.24 19.02
N ALA A 635 -35.39 -18.74 19.79
CA ALA A 635 -36.38 -19.69 19.30
C ALA A 635 -37.74 -19.01 19.18
N THR A 636 -38.40 -19.15 18.03
CA THR A 636 -39.73 -18.59 17.79
C THR A 636 -40.64 -19.60 17.08
N PRO A 637 -41.74 -20.03 17.72
CA PRO A 637 -42.08 -19.82 19.13
C PRO A 637 -41.19 -20.65 20.08
N ASP A 638 -40.91 -20.13 21.28
CA ASP A 638 -40.11 -20.81 22.32
C ASP A 638 -40.86 -21.96 23.03
N ARG A 639 -42.11 -22.20 22.64
CA ARG A 639 -42.97 -23.30 23.10
C ARG A 639 -43.82 -23.86 21.96
N LEU A 640 -43.89 -25.19 21.86
CA LEU A 640 -44.61 -25.91 20.82
C LEU A 640 -45.57 -26.97 21.35
N HIS A 641 -46.53 -27.38 20.52
CA HIS A 641 -47.28 -28.62 20.72
C HIS A 641 -46.44 -29.81 20.26
N ALA A 642 -46.41 -30.89 21.04
CA ALA A 642 -45.66 -32.11 20.72
C ALA A 642 -46.53 -33.06 19.87
N ASP A 643 -46.98 -32.56 18.72
CA ASP A 643 -47.90 -33.26 17.81
C ASP A 643 -47.21 -34.00 16.66
N GLY A 644 -45.89 -33.83 16.52
CA GLY A 644 -45.11 -34.39 15.41
C GLY A 644 -45.05 -33.51 14.16
N ALA A 645 -45.70 -32.34 14.17
CA ALA A 645 -45.79 -31.45 13.01
C ALA A 645 -45.46 -29.97 13.32
N SER A 646 -45.65 -29.55 14.58
CA SER A 646 -45.34 -28.21 15.05
C SER A 646 -43.84 -27.96 15.01
N PHE A 647 -43.44 -26.77 14.57
CA PHE A 647 -42.03 -26.39 14.47
C PHE A 647 -41.76 -25.00 15.06
N SER A 648 -40.54 -24.80 15.55
CA SER A 648 -39.98 -23.51 15.95
C SER A 648 -38.82 -23.18 15.05
N THR A 649 -38.77 -21.94 14.57
CA THR A 649 -37.58 -21.38 13.96
C THR A 649 -36.55 -21.11 15.05
N LEU A 650 -35.33 -21.58 14.86
CA LEU A 650 -34.18 -21.31 15.70
C LEU A 650 -33.23 -20.41 14.93
N ILE A 651 -32.92 -19.26 15.48
CA ILE A 651 -31.86 -18.37 14.99
C ILE A 651 -30.68 -18.54 15.94
N ILE A 652 -29.54 -18.97 15.41
CA ILE A 652 -28.32 -19.23 16.16
C ILE A 652 -27.24 -18.31 15.62
N GLU A 653 -26.63 -17.59 16.53
CA GLU A 653 -25.59 -16.59 16.29
C GLU A 653 -24.33 -17.05 17.04
N PRO A 654 -23.39 -17.72 16.38
CA PRO A 654 -22.07 -17.97 16.94
C PRO A 654 -21.34 -16.64 17.07
N LEU A 655 -20.80 -16.38 18.25
CA LEU A 655 -20.11 -15.14 18.57
C LEU A 655 -18.64 -15.44 18.86
N ASP A 656 -17.74 -14.58 18.41
CA ASP A 656 -16.37 -14.57 18.91
C ASP A 656 -16.30 -14.04 20.35
N TYR A 657 -15.09 -14.04 20.92
CA TYR A 657 -14.84 -13.60 22.30
C TYR A 657 -15.15 -12.10 22.53
N GLU A 658 -15.31 -11.31 21.45
CA GLU A 658 -15.68 -9.90 21.50
C GLU A 658 -17.19 -9.68 21.34
N GLY A 659 -17.95 -10.75 21.07
CA GLY A 659 -19.39 -10.69 20.86
C GLY A 659 -19.81 -10.40 19.41
N ASN A 660 -18.90 -10.54 18.44
CA ASN A 660 -19.19 -10.36 17.02
C ASN A 660 -19.68 -11.66 16.38
N PHE A 661 -20.55 -11.56 15.39
CA PHE A 661 -21.11 -12.73 14.70
C PHE A 661 -20.09 -13.41 13.76
N LEU A 662 -20.08 -14.74 13.75
CA LEU A 662 -19.27 -15.56 12.86
C LEU A 662 -20.16 -16.25 11.83
N SER A 663 -19.85 -16.06 10.54
CA SER A 663 -20.64 -16.62 9.43
C SER A 663 -20.14 -17.97 8.90
N HIS A 664 -19.06 -18.49 9.48
CA HIS A 664 -18.32 -19.69 9.02
C HIS A 664 -18.20 -20.81 10.07
N SER A 665 -18.89 -20.74 11.21
CA SER A 665 -18.88 -21.79 12.23
C SER A 665 -19.53 -23.10 11.74
N ASN A 666 -18.88 -24.23 11.99
CA ASN A 666 -19.39 -25.58 11.68
C ASN A 666 -20.28 -26.10 12.81
N LEU A 667 -21.58 -25.81 12.72
CA LEU A 667 -22.53 -26.13 13.78
C LEU A 667 -23.11 -27.55 13.66
N GLU A 668 -22.98 -28.35 14.72
CA GLU A 668 -23.78 -29.54 14.98
C GLU A 668 -24.89 -29.23 15.98
N ILE A 669 -26.13 -29.48 15.58
CA ILE A 669 -27.30 -29.17 16.39
C ILE A 669 -28.15 -30.42 16.56
N ILE A 670 -28.28 -30.86 17.81
CA ILE A 670 -28.95 -32.12 18.15
C ILE A 670 -30.00 -31.86 19.22
N ALA A 671 -31.24 -32.21 18.92
CA ALA A 671 -32.30 -32.26 19.91
C ALA A 671 -32.37 -33.65 20.57
N SER A 672 -32.66 -33.68 21.87
CA SER A 672 -32.74 -34.94 22.61
C SER A 672 -34.00 -35.75 22.27
N LYS A 673 -35.11 -35.09 21.92
CA LYS A 673 -36.39 -35.74 21.60
C LYS A 673 -36.86 -35.41 20.18
N GLY A 674 -36.94 -34.13 19.86
CA GLY A 674 -37.36 -33.61 18.56
C GLY A 674 -36.33 -33.83 17.47
N PHE A 675 -36.53 -33.17 16.34
CA PHE A 675 -35.56 -33.16 15.27
C PHE A 675 -35.26 -31.73 14.83
N ILE A 676 -34.04 -31.52 14.35
CA ILE A 676 -33.58 -30.24 13.84
C ILE A 676 -33.36 -30.42 12.35
N SER A 677 -33.97 -29.57 11.55
CA SER A 677 -33.64 -29.41 10.14
C SER A 677 -33.07 -28.02 9.93
N ARG A 678 -32.20 -27.83 8.94
CA ARG A 678 -31.81 -26.48 8.55
C ARG A 678 -32.96 -25.80 7.82
N HIS A 679 -33.12 -24.48 7.99
CA HIS A 679 -34.08 -23.72 7.22
C HIS A 679 -33.38 -23.18 5.96
N ILE A 680 -33.53 -23.90 4.85
CA ILE A 680 -32.84 -23.59 3.59
C ILE A 680 -33.81 -22.79 2.72
N SER A 681 -33.77 -21.47 2.88
CA SER A 681 -34.40 -20.52 1.97
C SER A 681 -33.36 -19.51 1.51
N ARG A 682 -33.57 -18.92 0.33
CA ARG A 682 -32.69 -17.86 -0.17
C ARG A 682 -32.50 -16.75 0.85
N ASP A 683 -33.59 -16.34 1.51
CA ASP A 683 -33.56 -15.30 2.53
C ASP A 683 -32.76 -15.72 3.78
N ALA A 684 -32.83 -17.00 4.19
CA ALA A 684 -32.06 -17.53 5.31
C ALA A 684 -30.56 -17.57 5.03
N VAL A 685 -30.18 -17.89 3.79
CA VAL A 685 -28.77 -17.90 3.35
C VAL A 685 -28.22 -16.49 3.19
N GLU A 686 -29.01 -15.56 2.63
CA GLU A 686 -28.65 -14.15 2.58
C GLU A 686 -28.53 -13.54 4.00
N ALA A 687 -29.39 -13.94 4.94
CA ALA A 687 -29.28 -13.54 6.34
C ALA A 687 -28.00 -14.06 7.00
N GLN A 688 -27.61 -15.33 6.75
CA GLN A 688 -26.34 -15.88 7.21
C GLN A 688 -25.14 -15.10 6.65
N LYS A 689 -25.14 -14.80 5.34
CA LYS A 689 -24.05 -14.05 4.68
C LYS A 689 -23.94 -12.60 5.15
N ARG A 690 -25.06 -11.95 5.48
CA ARG A 690 -25.09 -10.52 5.89
C ARG A 690 -24.87 -10.31 7.39
N SER A 691 -25.21 -11.29 8.23
CA SER A 691 -25.30 -11.09 9.69
C SER A 691 -24.75 -12.23 10.54
N GLY A 692 -24.20 -13.30 9.96
CA GLY A 692 -23.70 -14.47 10.69
C GLY A 692 -24.78 -15.31 11.38
N GLN A 693 -26.05 -15.11 11.01
CA GLN A 693 -27.20 -15.80 11.61
C GLN A 693 -27.47 -17.13 10.91
N TYR A 694 -27.47 -18.22 11.68
CA TYR A 694 -27.84 -19.54 11.18
C TYR A 694 -29.29 -19.85 11.53
N LEU A 695 -30.11 -20.11 10.50
CA LEU A 695 -31.52 -20.43 10.68
C LEU A 695 -31.76 -21.94 10.58
N TYR A 696 -32.34 -22.48 11.64
CA TYR A 696 -32.77 -23.88 11.75
C TYR A 696 -34.25 -23.95 12.10
N GLN A 697 -34.85 -25.11 11.89
CA GLN A 697 -36.18 -25.44 12.34
C GLN A 697 -36.09 -26.63 13.30
N TYR A 698 -36.53 -26.42 14.53
CA TYR A 698 -36.81 -27.49 15.46
C TYR A 698 -38.23 -27.97 15.23
N HIS A 699 -38.40 -29.26 15.01
CA HIS A 699 -39.69 -29.89 14.85
C HIS A 699 -39.98 -30.75 16.07
N ALA A 700 -41.11 -30.46 16.69
CA ALA A 700 -41.54 -31.12 17.90
C ALA A 700 -41.89 -32.58 17.61
N PRO A 701 -41.41 -33.54 18.42
CA PRO A 701 -41.79 -34.93 18.26
C PRO A 701 -43.23 -35.13 18.72
N TYR A 702 -43.85 -36.23 18.30
CA TYR A 702 -45.10 -36.65 18.92
C TYR A 702 -44.86 -37.11 20.36
N ILE A 703 -45.49 -36.46 21.34
CA ILE A 703 -45.52 -36.91 22.73
C ILE A 703 -46.96 -36.95 23.24
N GLN A 704 -47.39 -38.12 23.71
CA GLN A 704 -48.72 -38.32 24.25
C GLN A 704 -48.84 -37.73 25.66
N ALA A 705 -49.87 -36.92 25.90
CA ALA A 705 -50.17 -36.37 27.21
C ALA A 705 -50.50 -37.46 28.23
N LYS A 706 -49.78 -37.50 29.37
CA LYS A 706 -50.11 -38.38 30.50
C LYS A 706 -51.00 -37.67 31.51
N ARG A 707 -50.96 -36.33 31.56
CA ARG A 707 -51.80 -35.46 32.40
C ARG A 707 -52.16 -34.17 31.65
N THR A 708 -53.33 -33.59 31.95
CA THR A 708 -53.76 -32.31 31.35
C THR A 708 -52.84 -31.17 31.78
N GLY A 709 -52.33 -30.39 30.81
CA GLY A 709 -51.46 -29.23 31.07
C GLY A 709 -49.98 -29.56 31.33
N GLU A 710 -49.56 -30.81 31.13
CA GLU A 710 -48.17 -31.24 31.21
C GLU A 710 -47.27 -30.44 30.24
N ILE A 711 -46.08 -30.05 30.68
CA ILE A 711 -45.04 -29.43 29.85
C ILE A 711 -43.79 -30.31 29.97
N ILE A 712 -43.20 -30.64 28.84
CA ILE A 712 -42.00 -31.46 28.74
C ILE A 712 -40.88 -30.60 28.17
N GLU A 713 -39.71 -30.69 28.77
CA GLU A 713 -38.51 -30.01 28.25
C GLU A 713 -37.79 -30.92 27.26
N ASP A 714 -37.38 -30.34 26.14
CA ASP A 714 -36.41 -30.93 25.23
C ASP A 714 -35.14 -30.06 25.19
N TYR A 715 -34.00 -30.72 25.20
CA TYR A 715 -32.69 -30.06 25.24
C TYR A 715 -32.07 -30.13 23.86
N ILE A 716 -31.78 -28.96 23.31
CA ILE A 716 -31.16 -28.76 22.00
C ILE A 716 -29.72 -28.37 22.25
N TRP A 717 -28.80 -29.26 21.88
CA TRP A 717 -27.37 -29.05 21.97
C TRP A 717 -26.89 -28.42 20.68
N ILE A 718 -26.22 -27.28 20.77
CA ILE A 718 -25.61 -26.56 19.64
C ILE A 718 -24.12 -26.54 19.92
N ILE A 719 -23.34 -27.15 19.04
CA ILE A 719 -21.91 -27.35 19.21
C ILE A 719 -21.23 -26.83 17.94
N ASP A 720 -20.26 -25.94 18.10
CA ASP A 720 -19.30 -25.70 17.04
C ASP A 720 -18.23 -26.79 17.10
N LYS A 721 -18.20 -27.64 16.08
CA LYS A 721 -17.32 -28.80 16.01
C LYS A 721 -15.85 -28.43 15.90
N ASP A 722 -15.58 -27.37 15.17
CA ASP A 722 -14.22 -26.93 14.87
C ASP A 722 -13.56 -26.38 16.15
N ASN A 723 -14.37 -25.76 17.01
CA ASN A 723 -13.92 -25.11 18.23
C ASN A 723 -14.20 -25.92 19.51
N ASN A 724 -14.90 -27.06 19.40
CA ASN A 724 -15.34 -27.91 20.52
C ASN A 724 -16.05 -27.15 21.64
N ILE A 725 -16.81 -26.11 21.29
CA ILE A 725 -17.60 -25.31 22.21
C ILE A 725 -19.07 -25.52 21.95
N GLY A 726 -19.88 -25.58 23.00
CA GLY A 726 -21.30 -25.82 22.85
C GLY A 726 -22.14 -25.20 23.94
N VAL A 727 -23.41 -25.04 23.60
CA VAL A 727 -24.45 -24.47 24.44
C VAL A 727 -25.69 -25.36 24.38
N CYS A 728 -26.44 -25.40 25.48
CA CYS A 728 -27.70 -26.12 25.55
C CYS A 728 -28.86 -25.12 25.60
N TYR A 729 -29.74 -25.17 24.60
CA TYR A 729 -30.99 -24.43 24.58
C TYR A 729 -32.16 -25.31 25.01
N LYS A 730 -33.07 -24.76 25.80
CA LYS A 730 -34.21 -25.49 26.37
C LYS A 730 -35.50 -25.15 25.62
N MET A 731 -36.07 -26.13 24.92
CA MET A 731 -37.35 -26.01 24.21
C MET A 731 -38.51 -26.59 25.03
N LEU A 732 -39.64 -25.88 25.08
CA LEU A 732 -40.81 -26.30 25.86
C LEU A 732 -41.87 -26.97 24.98
N LEU A 733 -42.25 -28.19 25.32
CA LEU A 733 -43.20 -29.01 24.56
C LEU A 733 -44.49 -29.27 25.33
N SER A 734 -45.62 -29.14 24.65
CA SER A 734 -46.96 -29.39 25.20
C SER A 734 -47.53 -30.68 24.57
N PRO A 735 -47.56 -31.82 25.29
CA PRO A 735 -48.05 -33.10 24.78
C PRO A 735 -49.49 -33.05 24.26
N VAL A 736 -49.82 -33.89 23.26
CA VAL A 736 -51.14 -33.92 22.62
C VAL A 736 -51.81 -35.31 22.68
N SER A 737 -53.11 -35.35 22.44
CA SER A 737 -53.93 -36.58 22.48
C SER A 737 -54.23 -37.09 21.06
N LYS A 738 -53.61 -38.22 20.69
CA LYS A 738 -53.63 -38.96 19.39
C LYS A 738 -52.64 -38.54 18.29
N PRO A 739 -52.05 -39.51 17.54
CA PRO A 739 -51.08 -39.25 16.48
C PRO A 739 -51.76 -39.12 15.10
N ASP A 740 -51.39 -38.10 14.33
CA ASP A 740 -51.53 -38.09 12.87
C ASP A 740 -50.14 -37.87 12.24
N LYS A 741 -49.45 -39.00 12.06
CA LYS A 741 -48.24 -39.30 11.24
C LYS A 741 -46.84 -38.70 11.59
N VAL A 742 -45.90 -39.66 11.58
CA VAL A 742 -44.42 -39.64 11.45
C VAL A 742 -43.60 -39.25 12.68
N GLN A 743 -43.25 -40.25 13.50
CA GLN A 743 -41.96 -40.22 14.20
C GLN A 743 -40.89 -40.74 13.25
N LEU A 744 -39.87 -39.92 12.98
CA LEU A 744 -38.69 -40.35 12.23
C LEU A 744 -37.91 -41.40 13.04
N THR A 745 -37.56 -42.49 12.39
CA THR A 745 -36.64 -43.52 12.89
C THR A 745 -35.25 -42.94 13.15
N GLN A 746 -34.42 -43.61 13.95
CA GLN A 746 -33.06 -43.15 14.24
C GLN A 746 -32.21 -43.02 12.96
N ASP A 747 -32.43 -43.91 11.98
CA ASP A 747 -31.72 -43.88 10.70
C ASP A 747 -32.10 -42.65 9.87
N GLU A 748 -33.39 -42.27 9.86
CA GLU A 748 -33.86 -41.04 9.20
C GLU A 748 -33.30 -39.78 9.89
N LYS A 749 -33.16 -39.79 11.22
CA LYS A 749 -32.50 -38.69 11.95
C LYS A 749 -31.02 -38.57 11.60
N ASN A 750 -30.32 -39.71 11.50
CA ASN A 750 -28.91 -39.74 11.12
C ASN A 750 -28.72 -39.24 9.68
N LEU A 751 -29.58 -39.68 8.75
CA LEU A 751 -29.57 -39.24 7.35
C LEU A 751 -29.81 -37.72 7.22
N LEU A 752 -30.72 -37.16 8.01
CA LEU A 752 -31.00 -35.72 7.98
C LEU A 752 -29.86 -34.89 8.56
N THR A 753 -29.23 -35.36 9.65
CA THR A 753 -28.05 -34.73 10.26
C THR A 753 -26.88 -34.71 9.27
N THR A 754 -26.68 -35.82 8.57
CA THR A 754 -25.73 -35.98 7.47
C THR A 754 -25.97 -34.96 6.36
N LYS A 755 -27.20 -34.87 5.85
CA LYS A 755 -27.57 -33.89 4.81
C LYS A 755 -27.32 -32.45 5.26
N THR A 756 -27.62 -32.14 6.52
CA THR A 756 -27.43 -30.80 7.09
C THR A 756 -25.96 -30.39 7.12
N LYS A 757 -25.04 -31.31 7.45
CA LYS A 757 -23.59 -31.03 7.42
C LYS A 757 -23.07 -30.73 6.02
N ILE A 758 -23.49 -31.52 5.03
CA ILE A 758 -23.11 -31.30 3.62
C ILE A 758 -23.63 -29.94 3.13
N ILE A 759 -24.87 -29.59 3.47
CA ILE A 759 -25.47 -28.30 3.09
C ILE A 759 -24.81 -27.12 3.82
N ASN A 760 -24.34 -27.29 5.07
CA ASN A 760 -23.52 -26.30 5.79
C ASN A 760 -22.24 -26.00 5.03
N TYR A 761 -21.51 -27.03 4.63
CA TYR A 761 -20.30 -26.89 3.85
C TYR A 761 -20.54 -26.21 2.50
N LEU A 762 -21.55 -26.64 1.73
CA LEU A 762 -21.83 -26.05 0.42
C LEU A 762 -22.21 -24.58 0.47
N LEU A 763 -22.98 -24.16 1.47
CA LEU A 763 -23.40 -22.77 1.60
C LEU A 763 -22.26 -21.81 1.97
N MET A 764 -21.15 -22.30 2.53
CA MET A 764 -19.93 -21.49 2.73
C MET A 764 -19.31 -21.05 1.40
N TYR A 765 -19.50 -21.84 0.34
CA TYR A 765 -18.87 -21.61 -0.96
C TYR A 765 -19.88 -21.24 -2.07
N GLU A 766 -21.16 -21.11 -1.75
CA GLU A 766 -22.21 -20.72 -2.72
C GLU A 766 -21.90 -19.35 -3.35
N GLY A 767 -21.75 -19.33 -4.68
CA GLY A 767 -21.44 -18.12 -5.46
C GLY A 767 -19.95 -17.85 -5.68
N VAL A 768 -19.07 -18.77 -5.27
CA VAL A 768 -17.62 -18.71 -5.53
C VAL A 768 -17.31 -19.26 -6.92
N GLU A 769 -16.49 -18.56 -7.71
CA GLU A 769 -16.15 -18.95 -9.09
C GLU A 769 -15.05 -20.01 -9.20
N LYS A 770 -14.30 -20.27 -8.11
CA LYS A 770 -13.30 -21.35 -8.01
C LYS A 770 -13.23 -21.91 -6.59
N TYR A 771 -13.41 -23.21 -6.48
CA TYR A 771 -13.39 -23.92 -5.20
C TYR A 771 -12.00 -24.44 -4.87
N GLU A 772 -11.69 -24.53 -3.58
CA GLU A 772 -10.39 -25.03 -3.10
C GLU A 772 -10.20 -26.53 -3.32
N ASP A 773 -11.29 -27.30 -3.39
CA ASP A 773 -11.28 -28.74 -3.69
C ASP A 773 -12.18 -29.05 -4.89
N GLU A 774 -11.62 -28.97 -6.09
CA GLU A 774 -12.35 -29.22 -7.34
C GLU A 774 -12.93 -30.65 -7.42
N GLU A 775 -12.39 -31.63 -6.68
CA GLU A 775 -12.86 -33.03 -6.73
C GLU A 775 -14.12 -33.22 -5.86
N LEU A 776 -14.13 -32.70 -4.63
CA LEU A 776 -15.33 -32.70 -3.79
C LEU A 776 -16.45 -31.85 -4.41
N PHE A 777 -16.11 -30.68 -4.97
CA PHE A 777 -17.09 -29.80 -5.61
C PHE A 777 -17.60 -30.34 -6.95
N ALA A 778 -16.80 -31.05 -7.74
CA ALA A 778 -17.28 -31.71 -8.96
C ALA A 778 -18.31 -32.82 -8.69
N ILE A 779 -18.29 -33.44 -7.51
CA ILE A 779 -19.33 -34.40 -7.08
C ILE A 779 -20.64 -33.67 -6.73
N LEU A 780 -20.55 -32.40 -6.32
CA LEU A 780 -21.65 -31.61 -5.75
C LEU A 780 -22.24 -30.57 -6.74
N ASP A 781 -21.53 -30.24 -7.81
CA ASP A 781 -21.96 -29.47 -8.98
C ASP A 781 -22.65 -30.42 -9.98
N PHE A 782 -23.98 -30.54 -9.87
CA PHE A 782 -24.74 -31.54 -10.61
C PHE A 782 -24.89 -31.19 -12.09
N ASN A 783 -24.87 -29.90 -12.42
CA ASN A 783 -25.02 -29.43 -13.79
C ASN A 783 -23.66 -29.25 -14.52
N GLN A 784 -22.55 -29.34 -13.78
CA GLN A 784 -21.16 -29.24 -14.23
C GLN A 784 -20.81 -27.88 -14.86
N ASP A 785 -21.48 -26.81 -14.42
CA ASP A 785 -21.23 -25.44 -14.89
C ASP A 785 -20.09 -24.74 -14.13
N GLY A 786 -19.48 -25.45 -13.18
CA GLY A 786 -18.38 -24.98 -12.34
C GLY A 786 -18.86 -24.16 -11.14
N ARG A 787 -20.16 -24.16 -10.82
CA ARG A 787 -20.74 -23.43 -9.67
C ARG A 787 -21.80 -24.27 -8.99
N VAL A 788 -21.72 -24.37 -7.66
CA VAL A 788 -22.83 -24.91 -6.88
C VAL A 788 -23.84 -23.80 -6.63
N THR A 789 -25.05 -23.98 -7.15
CA THR A 789 -26.16 -23.05 -7.03
C THR A 789 -27.15 -23.46 -5.94
N MET A 790 -27.96 -22.51 -5.45
CA MET A 790 -29.02 -22.79 -4.47
C MET A 790 -29.98 -23.90 -4.96
N ASP A 791 -30.27 -23.97 -6.25
CA ASP A 791 -31.17 -24.98 -6.81
C ASP A 791 -30.58 -26.40 -6.69
N GLU A 792 -29.26 -26.56 -6.80
CA GLU A 792 -28.57 -27.84 -6.61
C GLU A 792 -28.49 -28.26 -5.14
N ILE A 793 -28.35 -27.28 -4.23
CA ILE A 793 -28.43 -27.49 -2.78
C ILE A 793 -29.83 -27.96 -2.37
N LEU A 794 -30.88 -27.39 -2.97
CA LEU A 794 -32.27 -27.82 -2.76
C LEU A 794 -32.55 -29.22 -3.34
N VAL A 795 -31.83 -29.64 -4.39
CA VAL A 795 -31.91 -31.02 -4.95
C VAL A 795 -31.29 -32.05 -3.99
N LEU A 796 -30.20 -31.74 -3.28
CA LEU A 796 -29.61 -32.61 -2.26
C LEU A 796 -30.56 -32.87 -1.08
N GLU A 797 -31.29 -31.83 -0.67
CA GLU A 797 -32.30 -31.95 0.39
C GLU A 797 -33.42 -32.93 -0.04
N THR A 798 -33.85 -32.83 -1.31
CA THR A 798 -35.07 -33.47 -1.79
C THR A 798 -34.91 -34.81 -2.51
N ASN A 799 -33.75 -35.17 -3.10
CA ASN A 799 -33.74 -36.24 -4.12
C ASN A 799 -32.48 -37.12 -4.33
N GLN A 800 -31.60 -37.30 -3.34
CA GLN A 800 -30.43 -38.20 -3.48
C GLN A 800 -30.59 -39.55 -2.75
N LYS A 801 -29.99 -40.62 -3.31
CA LYS A 801 -30.02 -41.98 -2.72
C LYS A 801 -28.97 -42.11 -1.61
N ASP A 802 -29.29 -42.81 -0.52
CA ASP A 802 -28.46 -42.90 0.69
C ASP A 802 -26.99 -43.29 0.46
N ASN A 803 -26.71 -44.11 -0.55
CA ASN A 803 -25.35 -44.53 -0.87
C ASN A 803 -24.46 -43.39 -1.42
N GLU A 804 -25.04 -42.40 -2.11
CA GLU A 804 -24.32 -41.25 -2.66
C GLU A 804 -23.95 -40.26 -1.55
N LEU A 805 -24.84 -40.08 -0.56
CA LEU A 805 -24.60 -39.27 0.64
C LEU A 805 -23.44 -39.77 1.50
N ILE A 806 -23.28 -41.10 1.61
CA ILE A 806 -22.17 -41.72 2.37
C ILE A 806 -20.82 -41.41 1.71
N VAL A 807 -20.75 -41.45 0.38
CA VAL A 807 -19.52 -41.14 -0.37
C VAL A 807 -19.13 -39.68 -0.15
N ILE A 808 -20.10 -38.76 -0.27
CA ILE A 808 -19.89 -37.32 -0.04
C ILE A 808 -19.43 -37.06 1.39
N LEU A 809 -20.07 -37.68 2.39
CA LEU A 809 -19.69 -37.51 3.79
C LEU A 809 -18.28 -38.00 4.10
N ASN A 810 -17.88 -39.14 3.55
CA ASN A 810 -16.54 -39.67 3.79
C ASN A 810 -15.48 -38.71 3.22
N LYS A 811 -15.76 -38.10 2.06
CA LYS A 811 -14.89 -37.09 1.48
C LYS A 811 -14.87 -35.78 2.27
N LEU A 812 -16.03 -35.31 2.74
CA LEU A 812 -16.11 -34.16 3.64
C LEU A 812 -15.30 -34.40 4.92
N LYS A 813 -15.40 -35.60 5.50
CA LYS A 813 -14.67 -35.95 6.71
C LYS A 813 -13.16 -36.05 6.46
N GLU A 814 -12.73 -36.66 5.34
CA GLU A 814 -11.31 -36.65 4.95
C GLU A 814 -10.78 -35.22 4.85
N TRP A 815 -11.57 -34.29 4.30
CA TRP A 815 -11.22 -32.87 4.23
C TRP A 815 -11.16 -32.20 5.60
N GLU A 816 -12.16 -32.40 6.46
CA GLU A 816 -12.19 -31.85 7.83
C GLU A 816 -10.99 -32.36 8.65
N ASP A 817 -10.71 -33.66 8.58
CA ASP A 817 -9.59 -34.31 9.29
C ASP A 817 -8.24 -33.80 8.79
N THR A 818 -8.12 -33.48 7.49
CA THR A 818 -6.89 -32.94 6.89
C THR A 818 -6.64 -31.49 7.30
N ASN A 819 -7.69 -30.67 7.38
CA ASN A 819 -7.56 -29.23 7.68
C ASN A 819 -7.57 -28.89 9.18
N HIS A 820 -8.18 -29.73 10.04
CA HIS A 820 -8.16 -29.52 11.51
C HIS A 820 -6.93 -30.09 12.21
N ALA A 821 -6.20 -31.00 11.59
CA ALA A 821 -4.93 -31.49 12.14
C ALA A 821 -3.88 -30.37 12.31
N ASP A 822 -3.96 -29.32 11.49
CA ASP A 822 -3.04 -28.17 11.53
C ASP A 822 -3.42 -27.11 12.59
N ALA A 823 -4.63 -27.14 13.15
CA ALA A 823 -5.10 -26.13 14.12
C ALA A 823 -4.83 -26.50 15.60
N THR A 824 -4.32 -27.71 15.88
CA THR A 824 -3.94 -28.17 17.23
C THR A 824 -2.49 -28.63 17.37
N SER A 825 -1.64 -28.35 16.38
CA SER A 825 -0.17 -28.44 16.53
C SER A 825 0.46 -27.11 16.92
#